data_AF-A0A068WF95-F1
#
_entry.id   AF-A0A068WF95-F1
#
_cell.length_a   1.000
_cell.length_b   1.000
_cell.length_c   1.000
_cell.angle_alpha   90.00
_cell.angle_beta   90.00
_cell.angle_gamma   90.00
#
_symmetry.space_group_name_H-M   'P 1'
#
loop_
_entity.id
_entity.type
_entity.pdbx_description
1 polymer ?
#
loop_
_entity_poly.entity_id
_entity_poly.type
_entity_poly.pdbx_seq_one_letter_code
_entity_poly.pdbx_strand_id
1 'polypeptide(L)'
;MLTVQINVVIRWIDAGLTTGDSSQRTDILLGPYDEFISIEPNGETYKDALKFGNFDQVPEVEFVDPPPSVDQMIRNRLFLTGYDASSWKDEHTSFVLTEFVPADGADVIFFSLLPDGHLYVGSGFPTSIFRDINYFMRTHEGMNVEITSENFPLTVQNGSVLGQGIESLLRVMSNVYAPTFFADETWPDSIKNDFALHLHRFMSALTDTRWKLNSKTVLYIPMEGFKHSLGEEAKDKDLVGRLEMVVIHWTRQIKEVLSSQSAIDDDEETGPLDEIEYWRNRCEDLMGISKQLDNKSIMEIVQILTIAKSSYITAFILLSEEIKNTSAEAQDNLKFLATMKDACIFLSDLTPAQIPPILPKIINQIRMIWTNSRFYKSREVITGLFRKVSNEIVVRCCSVISLDEIFAGRVRSASIRLQDCIRCCEKYKSTYEDLKVMHSELSGIPWDTEDGSIFAHIDAFIQRCRDLLEICECQADFGRFEEGNKAEMPIFQGAKGPEIELLLLQIEGMFAKLMTSLSEKRSVILDVKATTWHDQYNRFCSGIKGLEIMMQNVINMAFETVTTIQQGVEILDVFAHLQKREAIRRALEVNTHVVVDMFLDCVSKVKQEMAMRPFMGLPRPQEPKSALNGIFWRFLRRRLDRNISQLDLAFFVPAIAKVLKEQRSVYDQICLSIEEMTRKVFNEFMNSIEYDPLKCLEVPILMRSTIKSDQLEATFPGSILRIINELDHWVLLGIEVPHYAVEAHRRKSELRHLREIVLVMVREYNRILSILNSEEKALFHERIKMLDKKIAPGFVKIQWPVKSMVEFFVNDSRLQICNLQGKVDGYKMANADIRVNCELIAKTLLIKLEPGRIYENDDFNQEQSNHRERTVTKLVALHQDIIHKMSLVRDTFVSENPDVQARWYSYTERMDRYCQEAFRLNVKFSLGDLRRAINGDGRNEPNPFFKILLNLDGSSLVFTPTIPQLTDVVISLGDQLIAALANIPRLPEVLTKNKITGTPSIAAMVEADEEVIRIEESIKRGIIDIVKPVQDPLGHWDQFREIWEQPKDEVINHYREIKRSATSIKADIGRFTEVTNKVLDAEAIVTVRFLQLDFSLLKNAIAAHCREWQMRLINLLVDMTVENLSGIYKYMSEMTKRLSHVPENLTKLVESMDLLEKVFNERTEMEDKFAPLEEQFAILDKCEVTYKNEVATRRINLVSDWIIFKETLVNCEEASRLQVWLLIEIAL
;
A
#
# COMPACT_ATOMS: atom_id res chain seq x y z
N MET A 1 36.12 -7.65 8.13
CA MET A 1 34.87 -8.03 8.83
C MET A 1 34.48 -9.38 8.24
N LEU A 2 34.37 -10.48 9.01
CA LEU A 2 33.33 -10.75 10.03
C LEU A 2 31.93 -10.78 9.39
N THR A 3 31.18 -11.90 9.35
CA THR A 3 31.46 -13.28 9.82
C THR A 3 30.49 -14.29 9.18
N VAL A 4 30.92 -15.55 8.95
CA VAL A 4 30.24 -16.87 9.17
C VAL A 4 28.69 -16.92 9.08
N GLN A 5 28.05 -17.81 8.30
CA GLN A 5 27.82 -19.26 8.58
C GLN A 5 27.07 -19.92 7.37
N ILE A 6 27.11 -21.22 6.99
CA ILE A 6 28.11 -22.33 7.07
C ILE A 6 27.63 -23.55 6.19
N ASN A 7 28.55 -24.39 5.69
CA ASN A 7 28.45 -25.82 5.23
C ASN A 7 27.35 -26.34 4.25
N VAL A 8 27.57 -27.34 3.37
CA VAL A 8 28.75 -28.07 2.80
C VAL A 8 28.22 -28.80 1.51
N VAL A 9 28.82 -28.76 0.30
CA VAL A 9 30.14 -29.25 -0.20
C VAL A 9 30.16 -30.79 -0.36
N ILE A 10 30.73 -31.46 -1.39
CA ILE A 10 31.26 -31.17 -2.77
C ILE A 10 31.37 -32.57 -3.48
N ARG A 11 31.73 -32.88 -4.74
CA ARG A 11 32.66 -32.35 -5.76
C ARG A 11 32.26 -32.78 -7.18
N TRP A 12 32.99 -32.31 -8.19
CA TRP A 12 32.84 -32.67 -9.62
C TRP A 12 34.20 -32.51 -10.36
N ILE A 13 34.38 -33.24 -11.48
CA ILE A 13 35.41 -33.16 -12.56
C ILE A 13 36.92 -33.15 -12.20
N ASP A 14 37.78 -33.80 -13.00
CA ASP A 14 38.53 -33.12 -14.09
C ASP A 14 39.11 -34.11 -15.14
N ALA A 15 39.61 -33.62 -16.28
CA ALA A 15 40.06 -34.44 -17.42
C ALA A 15 41.15 -33.77 -18.31
N GLY A 16 41.93 -34.57 -19.06
CA GLY A 16 42.49 -34.13 -20.35
C GLY A 16 43.98 -34.40 -20.70
N LEU A 17 44.16 -35.23 -21.74
CA LEU A 17 45.01 -35.01 -22.94
C LEU A 17 46.56 -35.20 -22.97
N THR A 18 46.94 -36.04 -23.94
CA THR A 18 48.09 -35.95 -24.90
C THR A 18 49.56 -36.16 -24.49
N THR A 19 50.05 -37.37 -24.82
CA THR A 19 51.25 -37.68 -25.65
C THR A 19 52.53 -36.83 -25.52
N GLY A 20 53.65 -37.44 -25.09
CA GLY A 20 55.00 -36.84 -25.09
C GLY A 20 55.93 -37.33 -26.20
N ASP A 21 57.23 -37.03 -26.07
CA ASP A 21 58.35 -37.70 -26.76
C ASP A 21 59.67 -37.54 -25.93
N SER A 22 60.86 -37.77 -26.52
CA SER A 22 61.92 -38.55 -25.86
C SER A 22 63.29 -37.86 -25.57
N SER A 23 63.87 -38.27 -24.42
CA SER A 23 65.28 -38.67 -24.20
C SER A 23 66.42 -37.67 -23.80
N GLN A 24 67.34 -38.23 -22.99
CA GLN A 24 68.80 -38.00 -22.83
C GLN A 24 69.43 -36.78 -22.06
N ARG A 25 70.02 -37.14 -20.90
CA ARG A 25 71.46 -37.00 -20.49
C ARG A 25 72.04 -35.74 -19.78
N THR A 26 72.86 -36.04 -18.74
CA THR A 26 74.10 -35.36 -18.24
C THR A 26 74.01 -33.92 -17.69
N ASP A 27 74.77 -33.46 -16.68
CA ASP A 27 75.63 -34.03 -15.61
C ASP A 27 76.03 -32.89 -14.62
N ILE A 28 77.01 -33.12 -13.71
CA ILE A 28 78.05 -32.16 -13.19
C ILE A 28 78.10 -31.84 -11.65
N LEU A 29 78.96 -32.61 -10.94
CA LEU A 29 80.07 -32.25 -10.00
C LEU A 29 79.92 -31.61 -8.57
N LEU A 30 80.52 -32.34 -7.61
CA LEU A 30 81.51 -31.95 -6.54
C LEU A 30 81.15 -31.23 -5.20
N GLY A 31 81.18 -32.02 -4.10
CA GLY A 31 82.08 -31.87 -2.91
C GLY A 31 81.95 -30.68 -1.92
N PRO A 32 82.80 -30.57 -0.87
CA PRO A 32 83.77 -31.57 -0.33
C PRO A 32 83.85 -31.69 1.24
N TYR A 33 84.65 -32.66 1.75
CA TYR A 33 85.43 -32.64 3.03
C TYR A 33 84.72 -32.58 4.44
N ASP A 34 85.20 -33.21 5.54
CA ASP A 34 86.20 -34.32 5.75
C ASP A 34 86.23 -34.86 7.23
N GLU A 35 87.05 -35.91 7.48
CA GLU A 35 87.68 -36.40 8.75
C GLU A 35 86.82 -37.00 9.91
N PHE A 36 87.28 -37.92 10.80
CA PHE A 36 88.42 -38.86 10.95
C PHE A 36 87.94 -40.03 11.88
N ILE A 37 88.47 -41.26 11.96
CA ILE A 37 89.74 -41.78 12.54
C ILE A 37 89.81 -43.28 12.13
N SER A 38 90.87 -44.03 11.75
CA SER A 38 92.36 -43.97 11.72
C SER A 38 93.17 -44.55 12.92
N ILE A 39 93.71 -45.79 12.79
CA ILE A 39 95.01 -46.28 13.36
C ILE A 39 95.38 -47.70 12.82
N GLU A 40 96.67 -48.01 12.85
CA GLU A 40 97.45 -48.96 12.01
C GLU A 40 97.72 -50.38 12.67
N PRO A 41 98.77 -51.18 12.33
CA PRO A 41 98.79 -52.13 11.21
C PRO A 41 99.38 -53.54 11.57
N ASN A 42 99.90 -54.26 10.55
CA ASN A 42 100.65 -55.54 10.51
C ASN A 42 99.80 -56.79 10.19
N GLY A 43 100.27 -57.74 9.36
CA GLY A 43 101.49 -57.74 8.53
C GLY A 43 101.82 -59.13 7.98
N GLU A 44 102.06 -59.23 6.66
CA GLU A 44 102.27 -60.48 5.89
C GLU A 44 100.99 -61.39 5.85
N THR A 45 100.70 -62.17 4.80
CA THR A 45 101.55 -62.71 3.72
C THR A 45 100.98 -62.50 2.30
N TYR A 46 101.87 -62.13 1.37
CA TYR A 46 101.78 -62.61 -0.02
C TYR A 46 102.31 -64.06 -0.05
N LYS A 47 101.75 -64.90 -0.94
CA LYS A 47 101.73 -66.39 -0.87
C LYS A 47 100.64 -66.87 0.12
N ASP A 48 99.78 -67.83 -0.21
CA ASP A 48 99.88 -68.80 -1.32
C ASP A 48 98.89 -68.58 -2.47
N ALA A 49 99.32 -67.81 -3.47
CA ALA A 49 99.04 -68.23 -4.84
C ALA A 49 99.85 -69.51 -5.10
N LEU A 50 99.17 -70.61 -5.45
CA LEU A 50 99.72 -71.95 -5.76
C LEU A 50 100.16 -72.83 -4.56
N LYS A 51 99.22 -73.51 -3.88
CA LYS A 51 99.21 -75.00 -3.66
C LYS A 51 98.21 -75.53 -2.60
N PHE A 52 96.91 -75.41 -2.88
CA PHE A 52 96.03 -76.58 -2.85
C PHE A 52 95.26 -76.62 -4.16
N GLY A 53 94.92 -77.83 -4.63
CA GLY A 53 94.32 -78.02 -5.97
C GLY A 53 92.85 -77.61 -6.07
N ASN A 54 92.16 -77.60 -4.92
CA ASN A 54 90.81 -77.10 -4.65
C ASN A 54 90.77 -76.66 -3.17
N PHE A 55 89.77 -75.88 -2.79
CA PHE A 55 89.57 -75.40 -1.40
C PHE A 55 88.32 -76.00 -0.72
N ASP A 56 87.81 -77.13 -1.23
CA ASP A 56 86.70 -77.92 -0.63
C ASP A 56 87.08 -78.59 0.72
N GLN A 57 88.25 -78.26 1.27
CA GLN A 57 88.92 -78.85 2.42
C GLN A 57 89.77 -77.71 3.03
N VAL A 58 89.61 -77.25 4.28
CA VAL A 58 88.96 -77.78 5.49
C VAL A 58 88.22 -76.62 6.22
N PRO A 59 87.13 -76.83 6.98
CA PRO A 59 86.12 -75.79 7.28
C PRO A 59 86.22 -75.17 8.69
N GLU A 60 85.43 -74.10 8.95
CA GLU A 60 85.07 -73.67 10.32
C GLU A 60 83.67 -73.02 10.43
N VAL A 61 83.01 -73.32 11.56
CA VAL A 61 81.87 -72.67 12.26
C VAL A 61 80.61 -72.26 11.47
N GLU A 62 79.48 -72.90 11.79
CA GLU A 62 78.12 -72.44 11.47
C GLU A 62 77.66 -71.31 12.42
N PHE A 63 77.07 -70.25 11.87
CA PHE A 63 76.11 -69.39 12.59
C PHE A 63 74.71 -69.74 12.11
N VAL A 64 73.78 -69.97 13.05
CA VAL A 64 72.38 -70.27 12.74
C VAL A 64 71.56 -68.99 12.75
N ASP A 65 71.08 -68.57 11.58
CA ASP A 65 70.10 -67.49 11.45
C ASP A 65 68.77 -67.89 12.13
N PRO A 66 68.02 -66.93 12.72
CA PRO A 66 66.74 -67.21 13.34
C PRO A 66 65.71 -67.71 12.30
N PRO A 67 64.83 -68.67 12.66
CA PRO A 67 63.88 -69.25 11.70
C PRO A 67 62.89 -68.20 11.19
N PRO A 68 62.54 -68.21 9.89
CA PRO A 68 61.60 -67.26 9.30
C PRO A 68 60.21 -67.44 9.90
N SER A 69 59.50 -66.33 10.08
CA SER A 69 58.12 -66.32 10.61
C SER A 69 57.11 -66.81 9.55
N VAL A 70 55.94 -67.25 9.99
CA VAL A 70 54.93 -67.89 9.12
C VAL A 70 54.40 -66.94 8.04
N ASP A 71 54.30 -65.64 8.35
CA ASP A 71 54.00 -64.59 7.37
C ASP A 71 55.08 -64.49 6.28
N GLN A 72 56.37 -64.63 6.62
CA GLN A 72 57.47 -64.68 5.64
C GLN A 72 57.40 -65.95 4.79
N MET A 73 57.06 -67.10 5.38
CA MET A 73 56.89 -68.36 4.63
C MET A 73 55.71 -68.30 3.66
N ILE A 74 54.63 -67.62 4.01
CA ILE A 74 53.49 -67.33 3.12
C ILE A 74 53.92 -66.33 2.03
N ARG A 75 54.54 -65.21 2.40
CA ARG A 75 55.00 -64.15 1.47
C ARG A 75 55.98 -64.69 0.42
N ASN A 76 56.89 -65.58 0.80
CA ASN A 76 57.83 -66.26 -0.11
C ASN A 76 57.16 -67.30 -1.03
N ARG A 77 55.88 -67.61 -0.85
CA ARG A 77 55.09 -68.53 -1.69
C ARG A 77 53.92 -67.85 -2.42
N LEU A 78 53.82 -66.52 -2.38
CA LEU A 78 52.81 -65.76 -3.11
C LEU A 78 53.23 -65.51 -4.57
N PHE A 79 52.50 -66.13 -5.50
CA PHE A 79 52.72 -65.96 -6.95
C PHE A 79 51.49 -65.30 -7.60
N LEU A 80 51.40 -63.97 -7.52
CA LEU A 80 50.35 -63.15 -8.14
C LEU A 80 50.96 -62.26 -9.23
N THR A 81 50.37 -62.20 -10.43
CA THR A 81 50.92 -61.34 -11.49
C THR A 81 50.74 -59.85 -11.16
N GLY A 82 51.85 -59.12 -11.08
CA GLY A 82 51.88 -57.71 -10.70
C GLY A 82 52.02 -57.42 -9.20
N TYR A 83 52.20 -58.44 -8.36
CA TYR A 83 52.59 -58.25 -6.95
C TYR A 83 54.05 -57.81 -6.87
N ASP A 84 54.29 -56.72 -6.14
CA ASP A 84 55.62 -56.29 -5.69
C ASP A 84 55.71 -56.42 -4.16
N ALA A 85 56.94 -56.55 -3.64
CA ALA A 85 57.17 -56.67 -2.21
C ALA A 85 56.65 -55.44 -1.42
N SER A 86 56.53 -54.27 -2.05
CA SER A 86 55.95 -53.05 -1.48
C SER A 86 54.43 -53.10 -1.29
N SER A 87 53.71 -54.01 -1.95
CA SER A 87 52.25 -54.16 -1.81
C SER A 87 51.83 -54.80 -0.47
N TRP A 88 52.77 -55.31 0.31
CA TRP A 88 52.52 -55.96 1.60
C TRP A 88 52.63 -54.96 2.77
N LYS A 89 51.49 -54.69 3.41
CA LYS A 89 51.37 -53.84 4.61
C LYS A 89 51.30 -54.67 5.89
N ASP A 90 51.61 -54.04 7.03
CA ASP A 90 51.48 -54.62 8.37
C ASP A 90 50.05 -55.09 8.71
N GLU A 91 49.03 -54.45 8.10
CA GLU A 91 47.62 -54.86 8.16
C GLU A 91 47.39 -56.30 7.65
N HIS A 92 48.16 -56.73 6.63
CA HIS A 92 48.08 -58.09 6.10
C HIS A 92 48.89 -59.08 6.95
N THR A 93 50.03 -58.64 7.50
CA THR A 93 50.79 -59.41 8.49
C THR A 93 49.93 -59.72 9.71
N SER A 94 49.22 -58.72 10.27
CA SER A 94 48.36 -58.93 11.44
C SER A 94 47.20 -59.87 11.12
N PHE A 95 46.50 -59.69 9.99
CA PHE A 95 45.40 -60.57 9.57
C PHE A 95 45.83 -62.05 9.49
N VAL A 96 46.96 -62.35 8.86
CA VAL A 96 47.47 -63.74 8.75
C VAL A 96 47.77 -64.33 10.13
N LEU A 97 48.39 -63.55 11.02
CA LEU A 97 48.72 -63.99 12.37
C LEU A 97 47.50 -64.13 13.30
N THR A 98 46.41 -63.40 13.07
CA THR A 98 45.18 -63.49 13.89
C THR A 98 44.14 -64.47 13.36
N GLU A 99 43.97 -64.60 12.04
CA GLU A 99 42.89 -65.41 11.44
C GLU A 99 43.36 -66.78 10.93
N PHE A 100 44.63 -66.95 10.55
CA PHE A 100 45.10 -68.20 9.93
C PHE A 100 46.05 -69.02 10.80
N VAL A 101 46.90 -68.40 11.63
CA VAL A 101 47.87 -69.12 12.47
C VAL A 101 47.26 -69.86 13.69
N PRO A 102 46.30 -69.31 14.45
CA PRO A 102 45.78 -69.94 15.68
C PRO A 102 45.16 -71.32 15.44
N ALA A 103 45.05 -72.15 16.49
CA ALA A 103 44.47 -73.49 16.37
C ALA A 103 43.03 -73.49 15.82
N ASP A 104 42.20 -72.54 16.25
CA ASP A 104 40.81 -72.34 15.80
C ASP A 104 40.70 -71.38 14.59
N GLY A 105 41.80 -71.17 13.85
CA GLY A 105 41.86 -70.28 12.69
C GLY A 105 41.16 -70.83 11.43
N ALA A 106 40.97 -69.98 10.43
CA ALA A 106 40.28 -70.33 9.19
C ALA A 106 40.95 -71.49 8.43
N ASP A 107 40.15 -72.42 7.91
CA ASP A 107 40.62 -73.58 7.12
C ASP A 107 41.34 -73.17 5.83
N VAL A 108 40.93 -72.05 5.23
CA VAL A 108 41.47 -71.51 3.98
C VAL A 108 41.59 -69.99 4.06
N ILE A 109 42.70 -69.45 3.56
CA ILE A 109 42.83 -68.02 3.24
C ILE A 109 43.15 -67.82 1.76
N PHE A 110 42.59 -66.74 1.21
CA PHE A 110 42.75 -66.33 -0.19
C PHE A 110 43.50 -65.00 -0.28
N PHE A 111 44.43 -64.93 -1.24
CA PHE A 111 45.19 -63.74 -1.61
C PHE A 111 44.91 -63.41 -3.08
N SER A 112 44.58 -62.16 -3.37
CA SER A 112 44.40 -61.67 -4.75
C SER A 112 44.72 -60.18 -4.87
N LEU A 113 44.99 -59.69 -6.08
CA LEU A 113 45.20 -58.26 -6.33
C LEU A 113 43.92 -57.63 -6.88
N LEU A 114 43.43 -56.58 -6.24
CA LEU A 114 42.29 -55.79 -6.69
C LEU A 114 42.67 -54.93 -7.92
N PRO A 115 41.69 -54.51 -8.76
CA PRO A 115 41.94 -53.62 -9.90
C PRO A 115 42.66 -52.32 -9.52
N ASP A 116 42.47 -51.85 -8.29
CA ASP A 116 43.07 -50.63 -7.74
C ASP A 116 44.53 -50.82 -7.25
N GLY A 117 45.11 -52.02 -7.43
CA GLY A 117 46.48 -52.36 -7.03
C GLY A 117 46.68 -52.77 -5.56
N HIS A 118 45.61 -52.83 -4.77
CA HIS A 118 45.66 -53.29 -3.37
C HIS A 118 45.57 -54.82 -3.26
N LEU A 119 46.30 -55.38 -2.29
CA LEU A 119 46.24 -56.80 -1.95
C LEU A 119 44.99 -57.09 -1.11
N TYR A 120 44.11 -57.94 -1.62
CA TYR A 120 43.03 -58.56 -0.85
C TYR A 120 43.58 -59.77 -0.09
N VAL A 121 43.24 -59.86 1.19
CA VAL A 121 43.46 -61.04 2.04
C VAL A 121 42.15 -61.32 2.77
N GLY A 122 41.69 -62.58 2.78
CA GLY A 122 40.46 -62.95 3.45
C GLY A 122 40.23 -64.46 3.54
N SER A 123 39.40 -64.88 4.49
CA SER A 123 38.91 -66.25 4.67
C SER A 123 37.71 -66.58 3.75
N GLY A 124 37.04 -65.55 3.21
CA GLY A 124 36.00 -65.68 2.20
C GLY A 124 36.53 -65.62 0.76
N PHE A 125 35.80 -66.23 -0.18
CA PHE A 125 36.13 -66.16 -1.60
C PHE A 125 35.90 -64.74 -2.16
N PRO A 126 36.81 -64.17 -2.98
CA PRO A 126 36.66 -62.80 -3.50
C PRO A 126 35.41 -62.61 -4.37
N THR A 127 34.65 -61.54 -4.11
CA THR A 127 33.46 -61.16 -4.90
C THR A 127 33.77 -60.21 -6.08
N SER A 128 34.95 -59.59 -6.08
CA SER A 128 35.47 -58.77 -7.17
C SER A 128 36.09 -59.62 -8.28
N ILE A 129 36.09 -59.12 -9.53
CA ILE A 129 36.82 -59.76 -10.64
C ILE A 129 38.32 -59.76 -10.34
N PHE A 130 38.89 -60.96 -10.19
CA PHE A 130 40.32 -61.19 -9.95
C PHE A 130 41.03 -61.70 -11.22
N ARG A 131 42.34 -61.48 -11.29
CA ARG A 131 43.21 -62.04 -12.33
C ARG A 131 43.81 -63.37 -11.91
N ASP A 132 44.41 -63.40 -10.72
CA ASP A 132 44.99 -64.58 -10.09
C ASP A 132 44.52 -64.65 -8.63
N ILE A 133 44.44 -65.87 -8.07
CA ILE A 133 44.27 -66.12 -6.64
C ILE A 133 45.37 -67.09 -6.19
N ASN A 134 46.00 -66.83 -5.04
CA ASN A 134 46.67 -67.87 -4.27
C ASN A 134 45.78 -68.24 -3.09
N TYR A 135 45.67 -69.54 -2.79
CA TYR A 135 45.02 -70.05 -1.59
C TYR A 135 46.00 -70.86 -0.76
N PHE A 136 45.84 -70.78 0.56
CA PHE A 136 46.52 -71.63 1.53
C PHE A 136 45.43 -72.33 2.33
N MET A 137 45.45 -73.67 2.32
CA MET A 137 44.44 -74.55 2.93
C MET A 137 45.12 -75.44 3.97
N ARG A 138 44.48 -75.64 5.12
CA ARG A 138 44.93 -76.60 6.13
C ARG A 138 44.80 -78.03 5.62
N THR A 139 45.83 -78.84 5.81
CA THR A 139 45.76 -80.29 5.57
C THR A 139 45.04 -80.99 6.72
N HIS A 140 44.71 -82.27 6.56
CA HIS A 140 44.10 -83.07 7.65
C HIS A 140 45.00 -83.16 8.90
N GLU A 141 46.31 -83.00 8.75
CA GLU A 141 47.28 -82.98 9.86
C GLU A 141 47.45 -81.57 10.47
N GLY A 142 46.89 -80.54 9.82
CA GLY A 142 46.92 -79.14 10.27
C GLY A 142 45.62 -78.58 10.86
N MET A 143 44.54 -79.37 10.95
CA MET A 143 43.31 -78.95 11.62
C MET A 143 43.49 -78.94 13.15
N ASN A 144 42.99 -77.89 13.81
CA ASN A 144 43.06 -77.67 15.27
C ASN A 144 44.49 -77.62 15.86
N VAL A 145 45.50 -77.29 15.04
CA VAL A 145 46.90 -77.13 15.46
C VAL A 145 47.36 -75.71 15.11
N GLU A 146 48.11 -75.07 16.01
CA GLU A 146 48.73 -73.76 15.74
C GLU A 146 49.87 -73.90 14.72
N ILE A 147 49.88 -73.05 13.70
CA ILE A 147 50.81 -73.16 12.58
C ILE A 147 52.16 -72.56 12.99
N THR A 148 53.15 -73.42 13.23
CA THR A 148 54.56 -73.02 13.43
C THR A 148 55.35 -73.12 12.12
N SER A 149 56.52 -72.45 12.05
CA SER A 149 57.41 -72.48 10.89
C SER A 149 57.97 -73.87 10.57
N GLU A 150 58.13 -74.73 11.59
CA GLU A 150 58.54 -76.13 11.43
C GLU A 150 57.41 -77.02 10.87
N ASN A 151 56.16 -76.79 11.30
CA ASN A 151 55.01 -77.59 10.90
C ASN A 151 54.42 -77.18 9.53
N PHE A 152 54.63 -75.92 9.11
CA PHE A 152 54.08 -75.32 7.89
C PHE A 152 54.07 -76.21 6.62
N PRO A 153 55.15 -76.93 6.24
CA PRO A 153 55.14 -77.76 5.03
C PRO A 153 54.30 -79.05 5.12
N LEU A 154 53.87 -79.46 6.32
CA LEU A 154 52.97 -80.60 6.54
C LEU A 154 51.53 -80.11 6.76
N THR A 155 51.35 -79.00 7.48
CA THR A 155 50.02 -78.50 7.89
C THR A 155 49.34 -77.62 6.85
N VAL A 156 50.07 -77.06 5.87
CA VAL A 156 49.52 -76.10 4.89
C VAL A 156 49.80 -76.53 3.44
N GLN A 157 48.73 -76.78 2.68
CA GLN A 157 48.75 -76.92 1.23
C GLN A 157 48.55 -75.54 0.58
N ASN A 158 49.45 -75.14 -0.31
CA ASN A 158 49.32 -73.90 -1.09
C ASN A 158 49.04 -74.19 -2.58
N GLY A 159 48.22 -73.35 -3.22
CA GLY A 159 47.89 -73.48 -4.64
C GLY A 159 47.52 -72.16 -5.30
N SER A 160 47.70 -72.07 -6.62
CA SER A 160 47.37 -70.90 -7.42
C SER A 160 46.30 -71.20 -8.46
N VAL A 161 45.36 -70.27 -8.62
CA VAL A 161 44.33 -70.24 -9.65
C VAL A 161 44.65 -69.06 -10.56
N LEU A 162 44.90 -69.33 -11.84
CA LEU A 162 45.35 -68.33 -12.81
C LEU A 162 44.24 -68.10 -13.85
N GLY A 163 43.79 -66.86 -14.00
CA GLY A 163 42.66 -66.50 -14.86
C GLY A 163 41.31 -66.92 -14.31
N GLN A 164 40.32 -67.09 -15.20
CA GLN A 164 38.97 -67.51 -14.83
C GLN A 164 38.99 -68.93 -14.24
N GLY A 165 38.21 -69.18 -13.18
CA GLY A 165 38.23 -70.47 -12.47
C GLY A 165 38.01 -71.70 -13.36
N ILE A 166 37.14 -71.60 -14.36
CA ILE A 166 36.88 -72.66 -15.36
C ILE A 166 38.10 -72.91 -16.27
N GLU A 167 38.86 -71.87 -16.60
CA GLU A 167 40.09 -71.97 -17.41
C GLU A 167 41.23 -72.61 -16.63
N SER A 168 41.43 -72.18 -15.39
CA SER A 168 42.40 -72.80 -14.49
C SER A 168 42.05 -74.27 -14.22
N LEU A 169 40.76 -74.59 -14.00
CA LEU A 169 40.29 -75.96 -13.82
C LEU A 169 40.51 -76.81 -15.07
N LEU A 170 40.17 -76.31 -16.27
CA LEU A 170 40.42 -77.02 -17.52
C LEU A 170 41.92 -77.28 -17.73
N ARG A 171 42.78 -76.29 -17.45
CA ARG A 171 44.24 -76.41 -17.55
C ARG A 171 44.83 -77.42 -16.57
N VAL A 172 44.34 -77.46 -15.32
CA VAL A 172 44.81 -78.42 -14.32
C VAL A 172 44.33 -79.83 -14.65
N MET A 173 43.06 -80.00 -15.03
CA MET A 173 42.52 -81.30 -15.40
C MET A 173 43.14 -81.86 -16.69
N SER A 174 43.40 -81.03 -17.70
CA SER A 174 43.95 -81.49 -18.99
C SER A 174 45.45 -81.77 -18.97
N ASN A 175 46.23 -81.07 -18.15
CA ASN A 175 47.70 -81.19 -18.17
C ASN A 175 48.28 -81.94 -16.96
N VAL A 176 47.52 -82.11 -15.88
CA VAL A 176 47.96 -82.83 -14.68
C VAL A 176 47.12 -84.09 -14.47
N TYR A 177 45.85 -83.95 -14.09
CA TYR A 177 45.08 -85.11 -13.62
C TYR A 177 44.74 -86.14 -14.71
N ALA A 178 44.29 -85.72 -15.90
CA ALA A 178 43.96 -86.66 -16.96
C ALA A 178 45.20 -87.41 -17.51
N PRO A 179 46.33 -86.75 -17.83
CA PRO A 179 47.55 -87.46 -18.25
C PRO A 179 48.08 -88.44 -17.20
N THR A 180 48.08 -88.06 -15.91
CA THR A 180 48.50 -88.98 -14.83
C THR A 180 47.57 -90.19 -14.71
N PHE A 181 46.25 -90.00 -14.81
CA PHE A 181 45.28 -91.11 -14.76
C PHE A 181 45.44 -92.08 -15.95
N PHE A 182 45.64 -91.58 -17.18
CA PHE A 182 45.83 -92.45 -18.34
C PHE A 182 47.21 -93.14 -18.36
N ALA A 183 48.22 -92.56 -17.71
CA ALA A 183 49.55 -93.15 -17.56
C ALA A 183 49.64 -94.22 -16.45
N ASP A 184 48.73 -94.23 -15.47
CA ASP A 184 48.73 -95.19 -14.37
C ASP A 184 48.11 -96.54 -14.80
N GLU A 185 48.88 -97.62 -14.69
CA GLU A 185 48.49 -98.99 -15.05
C GLU A 185 48.18 -99.87 -13.82
N THR A 186 48.07 -99.30 -12.62
CA THR A 186 47.79 -100.03 -11.36
C THR A 186 46.31 -100.30 -11.06
N TRP A 187 45.38 -99.69 -11.81
CA TRP A 187 43.94 -99.75 -11.56
C TRP A 187 43.25 -100.92 -12.31
N PRO A 188 42.27 -101.61 -11.70
CA PRO A 188 41.48 -102.64 -12.38
C PRO A 188 40.66 -102.09 -13.56
N ASP A 189 40.65 -102.80 -14.69
CA ASP A 189 40.07 -102.35 -15.97
C ASP A 189 38.62 -101.87 -15.86
N SER A 190 37.77 -102.57 -15.09
CA SER A 190 36.36 -102.21 -14.93
C SER A 190 36.16 -100.85 -14.24
N ILE A 191 36.99 -100.53 -13.24
CA ILE A 191 36.95 -99.24 -12.53
C ILE A 191 37.61 -98.17 -13.41
N LYS A 192 38.70 -98.52 -14.10
CA LYS A 192 39.41 -97.62 -15.02
C LYS A 192 38.51 -97.18 -16.19
N ASN A 193 37.77 -98.11 -16.80
CA ASN A 193 36.86 -97.82 -17.91
C ASN A 193 35.66 -96.94 -17.50
N ASP A 194 35.05 -97.21 -16.34
CA ASP A 194 33.92 -96.40 -15.84
C ASP A 194 34.37 -95.00 -15.39
N PHE A 195 35.50 -94.89 -14.68
CA PHE A 195 36.05 -93.58 -14.32
C PHE A 195 36.51 -92.78 -15.56
N ALA A 196 37.10 -93.44 -16.57
CA ALA A 196 37.45 -92.80 -17.83
C ALA A 196 36.23 -92.26 -18.58
N LEU A 197 35.12 -93.01 -18.62
CA LEU A 197 33.85 -92.54 -19.20
C LEU A 197 33.33 -91.28 -18.50
N HIS A 198 33.34 -91.26 -17.17
CA HIS A 198 32.96 -90.10 -16.37
C HIS A 198 33.91 -88.92 -16.56
N LEU A 199 35.22 -89.17 -16.64
CA LEU A 199 36.25 -88.16 -16.88
C LEU A 199 36.10 -87.52 -18.27
N HIS A 200 35.89 -88.31 -19.34
CA HIS A 200 35.64 -87.77 -20.68
C HIS A 200 34.35 -86.94 -20.72
N ARG A 201 33.28 -87.37 -20.06
CA ARG A 201 32.02 -86.62 -19.95
C ARG A 201 32.17 -85.30 -19.18
N PHE A 202 32.97 -85.30 -18.11
CA PHE A 202 33.30 -84.08 -17.36
C PHE A 202 34.17 -83.13 -18.20
N MET A 203 35.23 -83.65 -18.82
CA MET A 203 36.14 -82.86 -19.66
C MET A 203 35.46 -82.30 -20.91
N SER A 204 34.50 -83.02 -21.52
CA SER A 204 33.74 -82.49 -22.66
C SER A 204 32.82 -81.33 -22.23
N ALA A 205 32.13 -81.46 -21.10
CA ALA A 205 31.29 -80.39 -20.54
C ALA A 205 32.12 -79.17 -20.05
N LEU A 206 33.29 -79.40 -19.47
CA LEU A 206 34.23 -78.35 -19.04
C LEU A 206 34.85 -77.61 -20.23
N THR A 207 35.13 -78.32 -21.33
CA THR A 207 35.58 -77.72 -22.59
C THR A 207 34.45 -76.91 -23.22
N ASP A 208 33.25 -77.49 -23.35
CA ASP A 208 32.06 -76.84 -23.91
C ASP A 208 31.75 -75.52 -23.16
N THR A 209 31.71 -75.56 -21.83
CA THR A 209 31.47 -74.36 -20.99
C THR A 209 32.60 -73.32 -21.07
N ARG A 210 33.89 -73.73 -21.06
CA ARG A 210 35.01 -72.78 -21.20
C ARG A 210 34.95 -71.99 -22.50
N TRP A 211 34.65 -72.65 -23.61
CA TRP A 211 34.69 -72.03 -24.93
C TRP A 211 33.41 -71.30 -25.29
N LYS A 212 32.23 -71.78 -24.85
CA LYS A 212 30.96 -71.03 -24.95
C LYS A 212 31.03 -69.67 -24.24
N LEU A 213 31.76 -69.55 -23.12
CA LEU A 213 32.05 -68.27 -22.47
C LEU A 213 32.90 -67.29 -23.31
N ASN A 214 33.63 -67.79 -24.32
CA ASN A 214 34.39 -66.99 -25.29
C ASN A 214 33.66 -66.88 -26.65
N SER A 215 32.38 -67.27 -26.74
CA SER A 215 31.59 -67.34 -27.98
C SER A 215 32.24 -68.17 -29.10
N LYS A 216 32.96 -69.24 -28.74
CA LYS A 216 33.61 -70.17 -29.68
C LYS A 216 33.33 -71.61 -29.28
N THR A 217 33.48 -72.55 -30.21
CA THR A 217 33.28 -73.98 -29.97
C THR A 217 34.52 -74.79 -30.29
N VAL A 218 34.85 -75.70 -29.37
CA VAL A 218 36.04 -76.54 -29.46
C VAL A 218 35.63 -77.97 -29.09
N LEU A 219 35.80 -78.87 -30.05
CA LEU A 219 35.55 -80.29 -29.90
C LEU A 219 36.55 -80.87 -28.90
N TYR A 220 36.07 -81.41 -27.79
CA TYR A 220 36.92 -82.09 -26.82
C TYR A 220 37.57 -83.33 -27.44
N ILE A 221 38.90 -83.36 -27.49
CA ILE A 221 39.68 -84.50 -27.99
C ILE A 221 40.11 -85.37 -26.79
N PRO A 222 39.77 -86.67 -26.77
CA PRO A 222 40.27 -87.61 -25.78
C PRO A 222 41.81 -87.65 -25.75
N MET A 223 42.39 -87.65 -24.55
CA MET A 223 43.84 -87.75 -24.35
C MET A 223 44.33 -89.20 -24.18
N GLU A 224 43.51 -90.18 -24.56
CA GLU A 224 43.95 -91.58 -24.62
C GLU A 224 44.89 -91.75 -25.81
N GLY A 225 46.17 -91.93 -25.54
CA GLY A 225 47.17 -92.17 -26.58
C GLY A 225 46.98 -93.55 -27.19
N PHE A 226 46.58 -93.61 -28.46
CA PHE A 226 46.53 -94.84 -29.26
C PHE A 226 47.92 -95.50 -29.28
N LYS A 227 48.05 -96.62 -28.54
CA LYS A 227 49.32 -97.35 -28.35
C LYS A 227 49.53 -98.45 -29.40
N HIS A 228 48.48 -98.88 -30.09
CA HIS A 228 48.48 -100.07 -30.95
C HIS A 228 48.00 -99.77 -32.38
N SER A 229 47.76 -100.82 -33.18
CA SER A 229 47.27 -100.65 -34.55
C SER A 229 45.75 -100.40 -34.58
N LEU A 230 45.30 -99.55 -35.51
CA LEU A 230 43.88 -99.16 -35.68
C LEU A 230 42.92 -100.36 -35.85
N GLY A 231 43.43 -101.53 -36.28
CA GLY A 231 42.67 -102.78 -36.45
C GLY A 231 42.61 -103.69 -35.22
N GLU A 232 43.27 -103.32 -34.13
CA GLU A 232 43.21 -103.99 -32.83
C GLU A 232 42.38 -103.18 -31.85
N GLU A 233 42.60 -101.87 -31.79
CA GLU A 233 41.82 -100.93 -30.97
C GLU A 233 40.34 -100.91 -31.40
N ALA A 234 40.03 -101.06 -32.69
CA ALA A 234 38.66 -101.21 -33.20
C ALA A 234 37.95 -102.54 -32.81
N LYS A 235 38.60 -103.45 -32.06
CA LYS A 235 37.97 -104.67 -31.51
C LYS A 235 37.58 -104.54 -30.04
N ASP A 236 38.11 -103.54 -29.34
CA ASP A 236 37.76 -103.26 -27.96
C ASP A 236 36.40 -102.55 -27.91
N LYS A 237 35.42 -103.20 -27.27
CA LYS A 237 34.05 -102.69 -27.14
C LYS A 237 33.94 -101.54 -26.15
N ASP A 238 34.78 -101.51 -25.11
CA ASP A 238 34.74 -100.49 -24.07
C ASP A 238 35.44 -99.22 -24.55
N LEU A 239 36.53 -99.35 -25.33
CA LEU A 239 37.10 -98.23 -26.08
C LEU A 239 36.11 -97.69 -27.13
N VAL A 240 35.53 -98.55 -27.98
CA VAL A 240 34.56 -98.12 -29.00
C VAL A 240 33.36 -97.41 -28.35
N GLY A 241 32.76 -97.95 -27.29
CA GLY A 241 31.62 -97.33 -26.60
C GLY A 241 31.93 -95.96 -25.98
N ARG A 242 33.16 -95.76 -25.48
CA ARG A 242 33.61 -94.45 -24.96
C ARG A 242 33.87 -93.44 -26.09
N LEU A 243 34.43 -93.88 -27.21
CA LEU A 243 34.59 -93.06 -28.42
C LEU A 243 33.24 -92.70 -29.06
N GLU A 244 32.25 -93.60 -29.07
CA GLU A 244 30.88 -93.30 -29.53
C GLU A 244 30.24 -92.19 -28.70
N MET A 245 30.38 -92.20 -27.37
CA MET A 245 29.86 -91.13 -26.50
C MET A 245 30.50 -89.76 -26.80
N VAL A 246 31.78 -89.73 -27.15
CA VAL A 246 32.48 -88.50 -27.57
C VAL A 246 31.97 -88.02 -28.93
N VAL A 247 31.80 -88.91 -29.91
CA VAL A 247 31.24 -88.55 -31.23
C VAL A 247 29.78 -88.10 -31.14
N ILE A 248 28.96 -88.71 -30.27
CA ILE A 248 27.59 -88.24 -29.98
C ILE A 248 27.61 -86.82 -29.41
N HIS A 249 28.57 -86.51 -28.52
CA HIS A 249 28.72 -85.16 -27.97
C HIS A 249 29.15 -84.14 -29.03
N TRP A 250 30.13 -84.46 -29.88
CA TRP A 250 30.52 -83.62 -31.02
C TRP A 250 29.34 -83.39 -31.98
N THR A 251 28.62 -84.45 -32.34
CA THR A 251 27.41 -84.41 -33.19
C THR A 251 26.37 -83.44 -32.63
N ARG A 252 26.19 -83.40 -31.29
CA ARG A 252 25.29 -82.46 -30.63
C ARG A 252 25.80 -81.02 -30.67
N GLN A 253 27.07 -80.78 -30.33
CA GLN A 253 27.68 -79.44 -30.39
C GLN A 253 27.62 -78.85 -31.81
N ILE A 254 27.98 -79.64 -32.82
CA ILE A 254 27.90 -79.25 -34.23
C ILE A 254 26.47 -78.86 -34.62
N LYS A 255 25.47 -79.64 -34.20
CA LYS A 255 24.07 -79.33 -34.49
C LYS A 255 23.57 -78.08 -33.76
N GLU A 256 23.99 -77.85 -32.51
CA GLU A 256 23.74 -76.59 -31.79
C GLU A 256 24.29 -75.40 -32.61
N VAL A 257 25.55 -75.49 -33.05
CA VAL A 257 26.25 -74.45 -33.83
C VAL A 257 25.66 -74.24 -35.23
N LEU A 258 25.10 -75.25 -35.88
CA LEU A 258 24.38 -75.06 -37.15
C LEU A 258 23.00 -74.41 -36.91
N SER A 259 22.29 -74.82 -35.85
CA SER A 259 20.95 -74.30 -35.54
C SER A 259 20.89 -72.84 -35.09
N SER A 260 22.01 -72.26 -34.61
CA SER A 260 22.05 -70.84 -34.19
C SER A 260 21.97 -69.84 -35.35
N GLN A 261 21.90 -70.30 -36.60
CA GLN A 261 21.80 -69.46 -37.80
C GLN A 261 20.44 -68.74 -37.91
N SER A 262 19.35 -69.31 -37.38
CA SER A 262 18.00 -68.77 -37.53
C SER A 262 17.52 -67.90 -36.36
N ALA A 263 18.41 -67.47 -35.45
CA ALA A 263 18.04 -66.84 -34.18
C ALA A 263 18.31 -65.33 -34.11
N ILE A 264 18.92 -64.72 -35.15
CA ILE A 264 19.46 -63.35 -35.12
C ILE A 264 18.86 -62.44 -36.21
N ASP A 265 18.21 -62.99 -37.25
CA ASP A 265 17.47 -62.18 -38.24
C ASP A 265 16.24 -61.47 -37.64
N ASP A 266 15.69 -62.02 -36.55
CA ASP A 266 14.58 -61.43 -35.78
C ASP A 266 14.98 -60.26 -34.86
N ASP A 267 16.28 -60.06 -34.57
CA ASP A 267 16.70 -59.00 -33.64
C ASP A 267 16.76 -57.63 -34.32
N GLU A 268 15.60 -56.95 -34.30
CA GLU A 268 15.38 -55.64 -34.92
C GLU A 268 16.22 -54.49 -34.33
N GLU A 269 16.94 -54.68 -33.23
CA GLU A 269 17.71 -53.60 -32.58
C GLU A 269 19.21 -53.63 -32.94
N THR A 270 19.63 -54.62 -33.73
CA THR A 270 21.00 -54.73 -34.24
C THR A 270 21.34 -53.69 -35.32
N GLY A 271 22.56 -53.16 -35.27
CA GLY A 271 23.13 -52.27 -36.28
C GLY A 271 23.84 -53.02 -37.42
N PRO A 272 24.22 -52.33 -38.50
CA PRO A 272 24.91 -52.95 -39.64
C PRO A 272 26.34 -53.39 -39.27
N LEU A 273 26.93 -52.79 -38.23
CA LEU A 273 28.23 -53.23 -37.68
C LEU A 273 28.11 -54.55 -36.91
N ASP A 274 27.02 -54.75 -36.16
CA ASP A 274 26.78 -55.98 -35.38
C ASP A 274 26.59 -57.19 -36.29
N GLU A 275 25.96 -57.02 -37.46
CA GLU A 275 25.88 -58.07 -38.48
C GLU A 275 27.28 -58.40 -39.05
N ILE A 276 28.13 -57.40 -39.32
CA ILE A 276 29.51 -57.61 -39.78
C ILE A 276 30.36 -58.32 -38.70
N GLU A 277 30.08 -58.07 -37.41
CA GLU A 277 30.75 -58.74 -36.29
C GLU A 277 30.21 -60.16 -36.06
N TYR A 278 28.89 -60.37 -36.19
CA TYR A 278 28.26 -61.69 -36.17
C TYR A 278 28.84 -62.59 -37.27
N TRP A 279 28.85 -62.16 -38.53
CA TRP A 279 29.41 -62.95 -39.62
C TRP A 279 30.92 -63.19 -39.45
N ARG A 280 31.66 -62.30 -38.76
CA ARG A 280 33.07 -62.55 -38.41
C ARG A 280 33.20 -63.65 -37.36
N ASN A 281 32.51 -63.53 -36.24
CA ASN A 281 32.54 -64.53 -35.17
C ASN A 281 32.06 -65.89 -35.67
N ARG A 282 30.99 -65.91 -36.48
CA ARG A 282 30.45 -67.08 -37.17
C ARG A 282 31.48 -67.74 -38.10
N CYS A 283 32.20 -66.95 -38.89
CA CYS A 283 33.23 -67.45 -39.79
C CYS A 283 34.46 -67.96 -39.01
N GLU A 284 34.91 -67.26 -37.96
CA GLU A 284 35.99 -67.73 -37.09
C GLU A 284 35.66 -69.04 -36.38
N ASP A 285 34.43 -69.19 -35.87
CA ASP A 285 33.96 -70.41 -35.21
C ASP A 285 33.85 -71.57 -36.21
N LEU A 286 33.17 -71.39 -37.34
CA LEU A 286 33.04 -72.44 -38.38
C LEU A 286 34.39 -72.84 -38.99
N MET A 287 35.30 -71.89 -39.28
CA MET A 287 36.66 -72.21 -39.72
C MET A 287 37.45 -72.90 -38.59
N GLY A 288 37.22 -72.51 -37.33
CA GLY A 288 37.79 -73.15 -36.14
C GLY A 288 37.40 -74.62 -36.03
N ILE A 289 36.11 -74.95 -36.16
CA ILE A 289 35.62 -76.34 -36.15
C ILE A 289 36.11 -77.09 -37.39
N SER A 290 36.02 -76.49 -38.58
CA SER A 290 36.47 -77.10 -39.84
C SER A 290 37.95 -77.54 -39.75
N LYS A 291 38.81 -76.68 -39.19
CA LYS A 291 40.22 -76.99 -38.93
C LYS A 291 40.44 -78.03 -37.80
N GLN A 292 39.53 -78.13 -36.83
CA GLN A 292 39.56 -79.18 -35.82
C GLN A 292 39.15 -80.54 -36.38
N LEU A 293 38.16 -80.59 -37.28
CA LEU A 293 37.71 -81.82 -37.95
C LEU A 293 38.83 -82.45 -38.79
N ASP A 294 39.68 -81.63 -39.41
CA ASP A 294 40.88 -82.08 -40.14
C ASP A 294 42.06 -82.46 -39.24
N ASN A 295 41.90 -82.47 -37.91
CA ASN A 295 42.95 -82.90 -36.98
C ASN A 295 43.14 -84.43 -37.01
N LYS A 296 44.40 -84.86 -37.07
CA LYS A 296 44.83 -86.26 -37.16
C LYS A 296 44.14 -87.16 -36.12
N SER A 297 44.06 -86.74 -34.86
CA SER A 297 43.44 -87.54 -33.80
C SER A 297 41.92 -87.70 -33.93
N ILE A 298 41.21 -86.70 -34.49
CA ILE A 298 39.78 -86.84 -34.80
C ILE A 298 39.60 -87.78 -36.00
N MET A 299 40.44 -87.64 -37.03
CA MET A 299 40.43 -88.55 -38.19
C MET A 299 40.77 -90.01 -37.81
N GLU A 300 41.65 -90.23 -36.82
CA GLU A 300 41.95 -91.55 -36.26
C GLU A 300 40.75 -92.15 -35.53
N ILE A 301 40.07 -91.38 -34.67
CA ILE A 301 38.82 -91.80 -34.00
C ILE A 301 37.72 -92.14 -35.03
N VAL A 302 37.56 -91.31 -36.06
CA VAL A 302 36.61 -91.54 -37.17
C VAL A 302 36.93 -92.84 -37.91
N GLN A 303 38.22 -93.13 -38.16
CA GLN A 303 38.64 -94.37 -38.81
C GLN A 303 38.39 -95.61 -37.93
N ILE A 304 38.72 -95.56 -36.63
CA ILE A 304 38.45 -96.64 -35.67
C ILE A 304 36.95 -96.97 -35.64
N LEU A 305 36.09 -95.96 -35.50
CA LEU A 305 34.63 -96.14 -35.44
C LEU A 305 34.02 -96.59 -36.78
N THR A 306 34.64 -96.22 -37.91
CA THR A 306 34.25 -96.70 -39.25
C THR A 306 34.63 -98.18 -39.44
N ILE A 307 35.81 -98.60 -38.97
CA ILE A 307 36.26 -100.01 -38.98
C ILE A 307 35.36 -100.86 -38.06
N ALA A 308 35.00 -100.33 -36.88
CA ALA A 308 34.08 -100.96 -35.93
C ALA A 308 32.61 -100.97 -36.38
N LYS A 309 32.25 -100.22 -37.45
CA LYS A 309 30.89 -100.04 -37.98
C LYS A 309 29.89 -99.46 -36.96
N SER A 310 30.30 -98.43 -36.24
CA SER A 310 29.40 -97.63 -35.39
C SER A 310 28.18 -97.10 -36.16
N SER A 311 27.02 -97.04 -35.51
CA SER A 311 25.79 -96.45 -36.08
C SER A 311 25.81 -94.92 -36.09
N TYR A 312 26.60 -94.29 -35.22
CA TYR A 312 26.61 -92.83 -35.03
C TYR A 312 27.51 -92.09 -36.02
N ILE A 313 28.50 -92.77 -36.60
CA ILE A 313 29.54 -92.14 -37.42
C ILE A 313 28.99 -91.50 -38.72
N THR A 314 27.95 -92.09 -39.32
CA THR A 314 27.33 -91.59 -40.56
C THR A 314 26.70 -90.20 -40.36
N ALA A 315 26.09 -89.95 -39.21
CA ALA A 315 25.50 -88.64 -38.89
C ALA A 315 26.59 -87.58 -38.67
N PHE A 316 27.69 -87.95 -38.02
CA PHE A 316 28.85 -87.08 -37.82
C PHE A 316 29.53 -86.69 -39.14
N ILE A 317 29.70 -87.65 -40.07
CA ILE A 317 30.30 -87.39 -41.39
C ILE A 317 29.45 -86.39 -42.19
N LEU A 318 28.13 -86.59 -42.27
CA LEU A 318 27.24 -85.67 -42.98
C LEU A 318 27.30 -84.24 -42.41
N LEU A 319 27.25 -84.10 -41.08
CA LEU A 319 27.39 -82.79 -40.42
C LEU A 319 28.78 -82.16 -40.62
N SER A 320 29.83 -82.97 -40.80
CA SER A 320 31.19 -82.48 -41.08
C SER A 320 31.33 -81.91 -42.50
N GLU A 321 30.63 -82.50 -43.49
CA GLU A 321 30.52 -81.95 -44.83
C GLU A 321 29.64 -80.69 -44.85
N GLU A 322 28.55 -80.69 -44.08
CA GLU A 322 27.67 -79.52 -43.88
C GLU A 322 28.45 -78.33 -43.31
N ILE A 323 29.22 -78.50 -42.23
CA ILE A 323 30.14 -77.46 -41.70
C ILE A 323 31.08 -76.93 -42.79
N LYS A 324 31.69 -77.81 -43.60
CA LYS A 324 32.64 -77.36 -44.61
C LYS A 324 31.96 -76.49 -45.66
N ASN A 325 30.74 -76.84 -46.08
CA ASN A 325 29.92 -76.01 -46.97
C ASN A 325 29.52 -74.68 -46.32
N THR A 326 28.94 -74.69 -45.11
CA THR A 326 28.53 -73.46 -44.39
C THR A 326 29.71 -72.56 -44.03
N SER A 327 30.91 -73.12 -43.81
CA SER A 327 32.13 -72.33 -43.57
C SER A 327 32.60 -71.57 -44.81
N ALA A 328 32.43 -72.16 -46.01
CA ALA A 328 32.74 -71.50 -47.27
C ALA A 328 31.70 -70.41 -47.63
N GLU A 329 30.42 -70.66 -47.33
CA GLU A 329 29.35 -69.66 -47.41
C GLU A 329 29.62 -68.47 -46.47
N ALA A 330 29.88 -68.74 -45.18
CA ALA A 330 30.18 -67.69 -44.20
C ALA A 330 31.42 -66.85 -44.59
N GLN A 331 32.42 -67.48 -45.22
CA GLN A 331 33.61 -66.78 -45.72
C GLN A 331 33.31 -65.86 -46.92
N ASP A 332 32.47 -66.28 -47.88
CA ASP A 332 32.08 -65.41 -49.01
C ASP A 332 31.17 -64.26 -48.52
N ASN A 333 30.20 -64.57 -47.64
CA ASN A 333 29.31 -63.57 -47.02
C ASN A 333 30.11 -62.50 -46.24
N LEU A 334 31.02 -62.93 -45.36
CA LEU A 334 31.90 -62.03 -44.61
C LEU A 334 32.79 -61.19 -45.54
N LYS A 335 33.32 -61.77 -46.62
CA LYS A 335 34.15 -61.04 -47.60
C LYS A 335 33.38 -59.93 -48.30
N PHE A 336 32.11 -60.15 -48.64
CA PHE A 336 31.25 -59.11 -49.22
C PHE A 336 30.87 -58.04 -48.19
N LEU A 337 30.40 -58.45 -47.01
CA LEU A 337 30.02 -57.55 -45.91
C LEU A 337 31.18 -56.70 -45.39
N ALA A 338 32.40 -57.25 -45.32
CA ALA A 338 33.59 -56.52 -44.91
C ALA A 338 33.89 -55.29 -45.79
N THR A 339 33.44 -55.26 -47.06
CA THR A 339 33.60 -54.08 -47.92
C THR A 339 32.82 -52.86 -47.42
N MET A 340 31.72 -53.07 -46.68
CA MET A 340 30.93 -52.01 -46.07
C MET A 340 31.48 -51.54 -44.72
N LYS A 341 32.34 -52.32 -44.05
CA LYS A 341 32.78 -52.06 -42.67
C LYS A 341 33.23 -50.61 -42.46
N ASP A 342 34.15 -50.11 -43.29
CA ASP A 342 34.66 -48.74 -43.18
C ASP A 342 33.53 -47.70 -43.35
N ALA A 343 32.61 -47.91 -44.28
CA ALA A 343 31.50 -47.00 -44.55
C ALA A 343 30.47 -46.98 -43.39
N CYS A 344 30.26 -48.13 -42.73
CA CYS A 344 29.42 -48.22 -41.53
C CYS A 344 30.11 -47.61 -40.30
N ILE A 345 31.43 -47.75 -40.15
CA ILE A 345 32.18 -47.04 -39.08
C ILE A 345 32.06 -45.52 -39.27
N PHE A 346 32.29 -45.01 -40.49
CA PHE A 346 32.07 -43.59 -40.77
C PHE A 346 30.63 -43.14 -40.51
N LEU A 347 29.62 -43.99 -40.77
CA LEU A 347 28.22 -43.67 -40.42
C LEU A 347 28.03 -43.51 -38.90
N SER A 348 28.64 -44.38 -38.09
CA SER A 348 28.53 -44.35 -36.62
C SER A 348 29.23 -43.16 -35.94
N ASP A 349 30.18 -42.48 -36.61
CA ASP A 349 30.86 -41.29 -36.07
C ASP A 349 30.19 -39.96 -36.47
N LEU A 350 29.49 -39.91 -37.61
CA LEU A 350 29.05 -38.65 -38.23
C LEU A 350 27.79 -38.03 -37.64
N THR A 351 27.62 -36.72 -37.89
CA THR A 351 26.39 -35.97 -37.54
C THR A 351 25.33 -36.08 -38.66
N PRO A 352 24.02 -35.96 -38.36
CA PRO A 352 22.96 -36.10 -39.37
C PRO A 352 23.10 -35.19 -40.60
N ALA A 353 23.65 -33.99 -40.46
CA ALA A 353 23.91 -33.09 -41.60
C ALA A 353 25.02 -33.60 -42.56
N GLN A 354 25.89 -34.51 -42.09
CA GLN A 354 27.03 -35.06 -42.82
C GLN A 354 26.79 -36.48 -43.37
N ILE A 355 25.70 -37.14 -42.96
CA ILE A 355 25.30 -38.46 -43.46
C ILE A 355 24.91 -38.45 -44.95
N PRO A 356 24.08 -37.51 -45.47
CA PRO A 356 23.60 -37.51 -46.86
C PRO A 356 24.62 -37.72 -47.98
N PRO A 357 25.83 -37.13 -47.99
CA PRO A 357 26.83 -37.39 -49.05
C PRO A 357 27.41 -38.82 -49.05
N ILE A 358 27.26 -39.59 -47.98
CA ILE A 358 27.80 -40.96 -47.86
C ILE A 358 26.75 -42.03 -48.16
N LEU A 359 25.46 -41.71 -48.05
CA LEU A 359 24.36 -42.62 -48.42
C LEU A 359 24.48 -43.20 -49.84
N PRO A 360 24.86 -42.43 -50.90
CA PRO A 360 25.09 -43.01 -52.22
C PRO A 360 26.20 -44.07 -52.25
N LYS A 361 27.23 -43.95 -51.39
CA LYS A 361 28.31 -44.94 -51.28
C LYS A 361 27.78 -46.22 -50.63
N ILE A 362 27.09 -46.11 -49.49
CA ILE A 362 26.54 -47.26 -48.76
C ILE A 362 25.51 -48.03 -49.62
N ILE A 363 24.55 -47.33 -50.23
CA ILE A 363 23.51 -47.96 -51.06
C ILE A 363 24.13 -48.63 -52.31
N ASN A 364 25.16 -48.03 -52.93
CA ASN A 364 25.87 -48.70 -54.02
C ASN A 364 26.74 -49.89 -53.56
N GLN A 365 27.24 -49.91 -52.32
CA GLN A 365 27.89 -51.09 -51.76
C GLN A 365 26.89 -52.24 -51.53
N ILE A 366 25.71 -51.95 -50.96
CA ILE A 366 24.64 -52.96 -50.82
C ILE A 366 24.20 -53.48 -52.21
N ARG A 367 24.05 -52.60 -53.21
CA ARG A 367 23.83 -52.97 -54.61
C ARG A 367 24.94 -53.88 -55.16
N MET A 368 26.20 -53.61 -54.85
CA MET A 368 27.32 -54.46 -55.29
C MET A 368 27.28 -55.83 -54.64
N ILE A 369 26.84 -55.94 -53.38
CA ILE A 369 26.60 -57.23 -52.71
C ILE A 369 25.46 -57.98 -53.40
N TRP A 370 24.29 -57.36 -53.59
CA TRP A 370 23.13 -57.94 -54.30
C TRP A 370 23.50 -58.52 -55.68
N THR A 371 24.29 -57.77 -56.47
CA THR A 371 24.64 -58.14 -57.85
C THR A 371 25.72 -59.23 -57.94
N ASN A 372 26.66 -59.33 -56.97
CA ASN A 372 27.87 -60.14 -57.12
C ASN A 372 28.01 -61.28 -56.08
N SER A 373 27.26 -61.24 -54.99
CA SER A 373 27.31 -62.25 -53.93
C SER A 373 26.73 -63.59 -54.41
N ARG A 374 27.32 -64.70 -53.93
CA ARG A 374 26.86 -66.05 -54.30
C ARG A 374 25.74 -66.55 -53.40
N PHE A 375 25.84 -66.28 -52.10
CA PHE A 375 24.95 -66.80 -51.05
C PHE A 375 24.16 -65.66 -50.38
N TYR A 376 24.83 -64.60 -49.90
CA TYR A 376 24.21 -63.38 -49.36
C TYR A 376 23.52 -62.54 -50.45
N LYS A 377 22.36 -63.00 -50.94
CA LYS A 377 21.59 -62.36 -52.03
C LYS A 377 20.07 -62.59 -51.95
N SER A 378 19.56 -63.03 -50.80
CA SER A 378 18.11 -63.21 -50.62
C SER A 378 17.43 -61.88 -50.32
N ARG A 379 16.17 -61.78 -50.76
CA ARG A 379 15.27 -60.64 -50.58
C ARG A 379 15.14 -60.22 -49.11
N GLU A 380 14.95 -61.19 -48.24
CA GLU A 380 14.79 -61.02 -46.79
C GLU A 380 16.06 -60.44 -46.16
N VAL A 381 17.22 -61.05 -46.40
CA VAL A 381 18.51 -60.65 -45.80
C VAL A 381 18.91 -59.23 -46.21
N ILE A 382 18.73 -58.86 -47.48
CA ILE A 382 19.12 -57.53 -47.97
C ILE A 382 18.09 -56.45 -47.56
N THR A 383 16.80 -56.81 -47.45
CA THR A 383 15.79 -55.96 -46.80
C THR A 383 16.15 -55.75 -45.32
N GLY A 384 16.59 -56.81 -44.63
CA GLY A 384 17.10 -56.77 -43.26
C GLY A 384 18.34 -55.87 -43.09
N LEU A 385 19.32 -55.95 -44.00
CA LEU A 385 20.48 -55.07 -43.99
C LEU A 385 20.09 -53.59 -44.18
N PHE A 386 19.13 -53.30 -45.07
CA PHE A 386 18.56 -51.96 -45.19
C PHE A 386 17.78 -51.53 -43.92
N ARG A 387 17.06 -52.43 -43.23
CA ARG A 387 16.45 -52.17 -41.91
C ARG A 387 17.50 -51.78 -40.88
N LYS A 388 18.61 -52.53 -40.79
CA LYS A 388 19.72 -52.22 -39.86
C LYS A 388 20.38 -50.87 -40.18
N VAL A 389 20.56 -50.51 -41.45
CA VAL A 389 21.05 -49.17 -41.85
C VAL A 389 20.02 -48.07 -41.51
N SER A 390 18.72 -48.33 -41.69
CA SER A 390 17.66 -47.41 -41.25
C SER A 390 17.70 -47.17 -39.73
N ASN A 391 17.92 -48.22 -38.94
CA ASN A 391 18.04 -48.14 -37.47
C ASN A 391 19.25 -47.28 -37.06
N GLU A 392 20.43 -47.53 -37.63
CA GLU A 392 21.65 -46.75 -37.35
C GLU A 392 21.42 -45.25 -37.61
N ILE A 393 20.80 -44.89 -38.75
CA ILE A 393 20.46 -43.50 -39.07
C ILE A 393 19.52 -42.89 -38.01
N VAL A 394 18.53 -43.65 -37.52
CA VAL A 394 17.62 -43.19 -36.46
C VAL A 394 18.35 -43.03 -35.12
N VAL A 395 19.21 -43.98 -34.71
CA VAL A 395 20.04 -43.89 -33.50
C VAL A 395 20.95 -42.66 -33.53
N ARG A 396 21.63 -42.40 -34.67
CA ARG A 396 22.45 -41.20 -34.86
C ARG A 396 21.65 -39.91 -34.83
N CYS A 397 20.42 -39.89 -35.35
CA CYS A 397 19.53 -38.73 -35.23
C CYS A 397 19.06 -38.53 -33.77
N CYS A 398 18.64 -39.59 -33.07
CA CYS A 398 18.26 -39.56 -31.66
C CYS A 398 19.37 -39.02 -30.76
N SER A 399 20.64 -39.40 -30.98
CA SER A 399 21.76 -38.90 -30.17
C SER A 399 22.00 -37.38 -30.27
N VAL A 400 21.49 -36.72 -31.31
CA VAL A 400 21.60 -35.28 -31.53
C VAL A 400 20.37 -34.51 -31.02
N ILE A 401 19.25 -35.20 -30.76
CA ILE A 401 18.01 -34.59 -30.27
C ILE A 401 18.01 -34.58 -28.73
N SER A 402 18.47 -33.48 -28.15
CA SER A 402 18.29 -33.24 -26.71
C SER A 402 16.84 -32.83 -26.40
N LEU A 403 16.09 -33.74 -25.77
CA LEU A 403 14.75 -33.45 -25.26
C LEU A 403 14.77 -32.39 -24.16
N ASP A 404 15.80 -32.38 -23.30
CA ASP A 404 15.89 -31.41 -22.20
C ASP A 404 16.09 -29.98 -22.73
N GLU A 405 16.75 -29.78 -23.88
CA GLU A 405 16.85 -28.46 -24.52
C GLU A 405 15.53 -27.99 -25.15
N ILE A 406 14.71 -28.92 -25.65
CA ILE A 406 13.34 -28.63 -26.12
C ILE A 406 12.51 -28.13 -24.93
N PHE A 407 12.40 -28.93 -23.87
CA PHE A 407 11.62 -28.56 -22.69
C PHE A 407 12.11 -27.28 -22.01
N ALA A 408 13.43 -27.01 -22.03
CA ALA A 408 14.02 -25.75 -21.55
C ALA A 408 13.80 -24.53 -22.46
N GLY A 409 13.04 -24.64 -23.55
CA GLY A 409 12.64 -23.50 -24.38
C GLY A 409 13.68 -23.05 -25.41
N ARG A 410 14.67 -23.88 -25.76
CA ARG A 410 15.65 -23.58 -26.81
C ARG A 410 15.09 -23.86 -28.22
N VAL A 411 13.95 -23.23 -28.51
CA VAL A 411 13.06 -23.54 -29.65
C VAL A 411 13.81 -23.54 -30.98
N ARG A 412 14.56 -22.48 -31.29
CA ARG A 412 15.16 -22.29 -32.61
C ARG A 412 16.33 -23.26 -32.85
N SER A 413 17.23 -23.39 -31.89
CA SER A 413 18.33 -24.36 -31.97
C SER A 413 17.85 -25.82 -31.98
N ALA A 414 16.77 -26.16 -31.26
CA ALA A 414 16.12 -27.47 -31.37
C ALA A 414 15.45 -27.70 -32.74
N SER A 415 14.65 -26.76 -33.22
CA SER A 415 13.97 -26.85 -34.53
C SER A 415 14.93 -27.03 -35.70
N ILE A 416 16.10 -26.40 -35.68
CA ILE A 416 17.14 -26.61 -36.70
C ILE A 416 17.63 -28.07 -36.70
N ARG A 417 17.98 -28.63 -35.53
CA ARG A 417 18.43 -30.03 -35.41
C ARG A 417 17.35 -31.02 -35.83
N LEU A 418 16.09 -30.78 -35.46
CA LEU A 418 14.95 -31.60 -35.90
C LEU A 418 14.77 -31.54 -37.42
N GLN A 419 14.86 -30.36 -38.03
CA GLN A 419 14.78 -30.21 -39.49
C GLN A 419 15.96 -30.86 -40.23
N ASP A 420 17.18 -30.83 -39.68
CA ASP A 420 18.33 -31.51 -40.27
C ASP A 420 18.22 -33.04 -40.14
N CYS A 421 17.67 -33.57 -39.04
CA CYS A 421 17.34 -35.00 -38.90
C CYS A 421 16.26 -35.44 -39.91
N ILE A 422 15.17 -34.68 -40.03
CA ILE A 422 14.12 -34.92 -41.04
C ILE A 422 14.72 -34.91 -42.45
N ARG A 423 15.55 -33.90 -42.79
CA ARG A 423 16.19 -33.78 -44.10
C ARG A 423 17.17 -34.94 -44.39
N CYS A 424 17.88 -35.43 -43.38
CA CYS A 424 18.73 -36.62 -43.51
C CYS A 424 17.90 -37.86 -43.88
N CYS A 425 16.83 -38.12 -43.14
CA CYS A 425 15.93 -39.24 -43.39
C CYS A 425 15.19 -39.14 -44.73
N GLU A 426 14.67 -37.97 -45.09
CA GLU A 426 14.03 -37.73 -46.39
C GLU A 426 15.02 -37.88 -47.55
N LYS A 427 16.29 -37.45 -47.41
CA LYS A 427 17.29 -37.63 -48.46
C LYS A 427 17.80 -39.07 -48.55
N TYR A 428 17.76 -39.88 -47.48
CA TYR A 428 17.97 -41.32 -47.58
C TYR A 428 16.93 -41.97 -48.49
N LYS A 429 15.64 -41.71 -48.25
CA LYS A 429 14.53 -42.23 -49.08
C LYS A 429 14.67 -41.83 -50.55
N SER A 430 14.95 -40.56 -50.83
CA SER A 430 15.21 -40.10 -52.22
C SER A 430 16.42 -40.81 -52.83
N THR A 431 17.56 -40.87 -52.13
CA THR A 431 18.79 -41.47 -52.69
C THR A 431 18.64 -42.98 -52.97
N TYR A 432 17.82 -43.66 -52.18
CA TYR A 432 17.46 -45.06 -52.42
C TYR A 432 16.62 -45.22 -53.69
N GLU A 433 15.52 -44.47 -53.85
CA GLU A 433 14.67 -44.55 -55.04
C GLU A 433 15.43 -44.10 -56.31
N ASP A 434 16.23 -43.03 -56.23
CA ASP A 434 17.13 -42.57 -57.29
C ASP A 434 18.04 -43.73 -57.78
N LEU A 435 18.61 -44.52 -56.86
CA LEU A 435 19.50 -45.64 -57.17
C LEU A 435 18.78 -46.93 -57.58
N LYS A 436 17.55 -47.16 -57.11
CA LYS A 436 16.67 -48.29 -57.48
C LYS A 436 16.15 -48.16 -58.90
N VAL A 437 15.77 -46.95 -59.33
CA VAL A 437 15.49 -46.64 -60.75
C VAL A 437 16.73 -46.91 -61.61
N MET A 438 17.89 -46.34 -61.24
CA MET A 438 19.16 -46.55 -61.93
C MET A 438 19.65 -48.02 -61.91
N HIS A 439 19.20 -48.86 -60.98
CA HIS A 439 19.45 -50.31 -61.00
C HIS A 439 18.58 -51.00 -62.06
N SER A 440 17.30 -50.66 -62.08
CA SER A 440 16.27 -51.23 -62.96
C SER A 440 16.51 -50.89 -64.43
N GLU A 441 17.10 -49.73 -64.73
CA GLU A 441 17.44 -49.32 -66.11
C GLU A 441 18.78 -49.90 -66.61
N LEU A 442 19.76 -50.12 -65.72
CA LEU A 442 21.16 -50.41 -66.10
C LEU A 442 21.62 -51.86 -65.82
N SER A 443 20.74 -52.74 -65.36
CA SER A 443 21.12 -54.13 -65.04
C SER A 443 20.02 -55.15 -65.32
N GLY A 444 20.44 -56.40 -65.58
CA GLY A 444 19.54 -57.52 -65.92
C GLY A 444 18.99 -58.30 -64.71
N ILE A 445 19.11 -57.75 -63.50
CA ILE A 445 18.60 -58.36 -62.26
C ILE A 445 17.49 -57.43 -61.73
N PRO A 446 16.30 -57.95 -61.38
CA PRO A 446 15.26 -57.12 -60.77
C PRO A 446 15.66 -56.69 -59.35
N TRP A 447 15.33 -55.44 -59.01
CA TRP A 447 15.42 -54.95 -57.64
C TRP A 447 14.10 -55.26 -56.93
N ASP A 448 14.05 -56.40 -56.23
CA ASP A 448 12.88 -56.87 -55.49
C ASP A 448 13.14 -56.78 -53.97
N THR A 449 12.60 -55.72 -53.35
CA THR A 449 12.81 -55.31 -51.96
C THR A 449 11.49 -54.89 -51.33
N GLU A 450 11.32 -55.11 -50.03
CA GLU A 450 10.13 -54.61 -49.31
C GLU A 450 10.35 -53.20 -48.78
N ASP A 451 10.24 -52.21 -49.68
CA ASP A 451 10.46 -50.80 -49.37
C ASP A 451 9.61 -50.31 -48.18
N GLY A 452 8.39 -50.83 -48.02
CA GLY A 452 7.53 -50.55 -46.88
C GLY A 452 8.11 -51.01 -45.54
N SER A 453 8.82 -52.13 -45.51
CA SER A 453 9.51 -52.65 -44.32
C SER A 453 10.76 -51.81 -44.00
N ILE A 454 11.54 -51.47 -45.03
CA ILE A 454 12.77 -50.65 -44.92
C ILE A 454 12.49 -49.25 -44.34
N PHE A 455 11.36 -48.64 -44.72
CA PHE A 455 11.06 -47.25 -44.38
C PHE A 455 10.05 -47.04 -43.25
N ALA A 456 9.28 -48.04 -42.82
CA ALA A 456 8.28 -47.87 -41.75
C ALA A 456 8.86 -47.23 -40.47
N HIS A 457 10.05 -47.68 -40.03
CA HIS A 457 10.74 -47.11 -38.86
C HIS A 457 11.16 -45.65 -39.08
N ILE A 458 11.65 -45.32 -40.29
CA ILE A 458 12.07 -43.96 -40.66
C ILE A 458 10.88 -43.02 -40.81
N ASP A 459 9.78 -43.42 -41.46
CA ASP A 459 8.60 -42.57 -41.63
C ASP A 459 7.93 -42.27 -40.29
N ALA A 460 7.87 -43.25 -39.39
CA ALA A 460 7.41 -43.04 -38.02
C ALA A 460 8.35 -42.11 -37.23
N PHE A 461 9.68 -42.25 -37.37
CA PHE A 461 10.65 -41.33 -36.75
C PHE A 461 10.57 -39.90 -37.31
N ILE A 462 10.41 -39.73 -38.63
CA ILE A 462 10.15 -38.44 -39.28
C ILE A 462 8.89 -37.81 -38.67
N GLN A 463 7.83 -38.60 -38.45
CA GLN A 463 6.62 -38.08 -37.82
C GLN A 463 6.87 -37.64 -36.38
N ARG A 464 7.59 -38.41 -35.54
CA ARG A 464 7.99 -37.96 -34.19
C ARG A 464 8.79 -36.65 -34.22
N CYS A 465 9.67 -36.48 -35.20
CA CYS A 465 10.43 -35.23 -35.37
C CYS A 465 9.53 -34.04 -35.78
N ARG A 466 8.47 -34.28 -36.56
CA ARG A 466 7.46 -33.27 -36.93
C ARG A 466 6.55 -32.93 -35.76
N ASP A 467 6.12 -33.93 -34.98
CA ASP A 467 5.36 -33.76 -33.73
C ASP A 467 6.16 -32.90 -32.72
N LEU A 468 7.47 -33.18 -32.58
CA LEU A 468 8.38 -32.37 -31.77
C LEU A 468 8.61 -30.96 -32.31
N LEU A 469 8.58 -30.77 -33.63
CA LEU A 469 8.66 -29.45 -34.25
C LEU A 469 7.41 -28.61 -33.93
N GLU A 470 6.21 -29.19 -34.00
CA GLU A 470 4.97 -28.52 -33.58
C GLU A 470 4.98 -28.18 -32.09
N ILE A 471 5.52 -29.05 -31.22
CA ILE A 471 5.73 -28.75 -29.79
C ILE A 471 6.70 -27.57 -29.61
N CYS A 472 7.80 -27.52 -30.37
CA CYS A 472 8.74 -26.40 -30.34
C CYS A 472 8.06 -25.08 -30.77
N GLU A 473 7.24 -25.08 -31.82
CA GLU A 473 6.47 -23.89 -32.23
C GLU A 473 5.43 -23.49 -31.18
N CYS A 474 4.71 -24.45 -30.57
CA CYS A 474 3.81 -24.17 -29.44
C CYS A 474 4.52 -23.51 -28.26
N GLN A 475 5.80 -23.84 -28.01
CA GLN A 475 6.59 -23.28 -26.92
C GLN A 475 7.06 -21.84 -27.19
N ALA A 476 7.20 -21.44 -28.46
CA ALA A 476 7.29 -20.02 -28.81
C ALA A 476 5.92 -19.33 -28.67
N ASP A 477 4.86 -19.89 -29.28
CA ASP A 477 3.53 -19.26 -29.36
C ASP A 477 2.85 -19.05 -28.00
N PHE A 478 2.85 -20.08 -27.14
CA PHE A 478 2.14 -20.08 -25.84
C PHE A 478 3.06 -20.05 -24.62
N GLY A 479 4.32 -20.48 -24.78
CA GLY A 479 5.34 -20.38 -23.74
C GLY A 479 6.11 -19.06 -23.76
N ARG A 480 6.13 -18.36 -24.90
CA ARG A 480 6.89 -17.12 -25.15
C ARG A 480 8.38 -17.26 -24.83
N PHE A 481 8.97 -18.40 -25.20
CA PHE A 481 10.40 -18.65 -25.08
C PHE A 481 11.15 -18.40 -26.39
N GLU A 482 12.19 -17.58 -26.34
CA GLU A 482 13.19 -17.42 -27.40
C GLU A 482 14.57 -17.84 -26.91
N GLU A 483 15.09 -18.96 -27.44
CA GLU A 483 16.37 -19.58 -27.08
C GLU A 483 16.62 -19.71 -25.56
N GLY A 484 15.58 -20.11 -24.83
CA GLY A 484 15.60 -20.32 -23.37
C GLY A 484 15.35 -19.07 -22.52
N ASN A 485 15.37 -17.87 -23.10
CA ASN A 485 14.89 -16.66 -22.43
C ASN A 485 13.37 -16.54 -22.59
N LYS A 486 12.68 -16.06 -21.56
CA LYS A 486 11.26 -15.73 -21.63
C LYS A 486 11.10 -14.29 -22.11
N ALA A 487 10.29 -14.06 -23.14
CA ALA A 487 9.98 -12.73 -23.63
C ALA A 487 9.19 -11.89 -22.61
N GLU A 488 9.33 -10.57 -22.68
CA GLU A 488 8.64 -9.65 -21.77
C GLU A 488 7.12 -9.66 -21.98
N MET A 489 6.37 -9.32 -20.93
CA MET A 489 4.91 -9.20 -21.01
C MET A 489 4.54 -7.91 -21.78
N PRO A 490 3.75 -7.98 -22.86
CA PRO A 490 3.26 -6.80 -23.55
C PRO A 490 2.28 -6.04 -22.64
N ILE A 491 2.49 -4.74 -22.49
CA ILE A 491 1.75 -3.89 -21.55
C ILE A 491 0.50 -3.34 -22.24
N PHE A 492 -0.67 -3.89 -21.91
CA PHE A 492 -1.97 -3.43 -22.43
C PHE A 492 -2.47 -2.21 -21.65
N GLN A 493 -2.80 -1.14 -22.36
CA GLN A 493 -3.29 0.11 -21.76
C GLN A 493 -4.80 0.08 -21.53
N GLY A 494 -5.26 0.63 -20.40
CA GLY A 494 -6.69 0.78 -20.08
C GLY A 494 -7.21 -0.23 -19.05
N ALA A 495 -8.49 -0.13 -18.71
CA ALA A 495 -9.08 -0.83 -17.55
C ALA A 495 -9.06 -2.36 -17.65
N LYS A 496 -9.15 -2.93 -18.86
CA LYS A 496 -9.01 -4.39 -19.10
C LYS A 496 -7.56 -4.86 -19.25
N GLY A 497 -6.57 -3.96 -19.26
CA GLY A 497 -5.16 -4.32 -19.47
C GLY A 497 -4.64 -5.39 -18.50
N PRO A 498 -4.84 -5.23 -17.17
CA PRO A 498 -4.46 -6.24 -16.18
C PRO A 498 -5.28 -7.54 -16.26
N GLU A 499 -6.50 -7.49 -16.79
CA GLU A 499 -7.36 -8.68 -17.01
C GLU A 499 -6.81 -9.51 -18.19
N ILE A 500 -6.43 -8.83 -19.29
CA ILE A 500 -5.75 -9.43 -20.45
C ILE A 500 -4.40 -10.02 -20.03
N GLU A 501 -3.61 -9.32 -19.22
CA GLU A 501 -2.34 -9.82 -18.67
C GLU A 501 -2.53 -11.10 -17.84
N LEU A 502 -3.52 -11.11 -16.94
CA LEU A 502 -3.85 -12.28 -16.12
C LEU A 502 -4.31 -13.46 -16.96
N LEU A 503 -5.09 -13.23 -18.02
CA LEU A 503 -5.50 -14.28 -18.96
C LEU A 503 -4.32 -14.83 -19.77
N LEU A 504 -3.34 -14.00 -20.16
CA LEU A 504 -2.10 -14.47 -20.79
C LEU A 504 -1.26 -15.31 -19.82
N LEU A 505 -1.12 -14.89 -18.56
CA LEU A 505 -0.47 -15.69 -17.50
C LEU A 505 -1.21 -17.02 -17.24
N GLN A 506 -2.54 -17.05 -17.36
CA GLN A 506 -3.34 -18.27 -17.26
C GLN A 506 -3.10 -19.21 -18.45
N ILE A 507 -3.01 -18.68 -19.68
CA ILE A 507 -2.67 -19.45 -20.88
C ILE A 507 -1.26 -20.06 -20.73
N GLU A 508 -0.26 -19.28 -20.33
CA GLU A 508 1.09 -19.79 -20.04
C GLU A 508 1.07 -20.87 -18.94
N GLY A 509 0.36 -20.63 -17.83
CA GLY A 509 0.27 -21.56 -16.71
C GLY A 509 -0.50 -22.84 -17.02
N MET A 510 -1.34 -22.85 -18.06
CA MET A 510 -1.98 -24.04 -18.61
C MET A 510 -1.07 -24.75 -19.63
N PHE A 511 -0.38 -24.01 -20.49
CA PHE A 511 0.61 -24.56 -21.42
C PHE A 511 1.76 -25.25 -20.66
N ALA A 512 2.30 -24.63 -19.61
CA ALA A 512 3.34 -25.21 -18.77
C ALA A 512 2.94 -26.58 -18.20
N LYS A 513 1.68 -26.76 -17.76
CA LYS A 513 1.16 -28.04 -17.26
C LYS A 513 1.09 -29.12 -18.35
N LEU A 514 0.74 -28.73 -19.58
CA LEU A 514 0.79 -29.65 -20.73
C LEU A 514 2.23 -30.09 -21.02
N MET A 515 3.19 -29.16 -20.97
CA MET A 515 4.61 -29.47 -21.15
C MET A 515 5.17 -30.35 -20.03
N THR A 516 4.80 -30.12 -18.76
CA THR A 516 5.19 -31.01 -17.64
C THR A 516 4.69 -32.44 -17.88
N SER A 517 3.42 -32.62 -18.23
CA SER A 517 2.79 -33.91 -18.54
C SER A 517 3.44 -34.67 -19.72
N LEU A 518 4.06 -33.94 -20.66
CA LEU A 518 4.91 -34.53 -21.71
C LEU A 518 6.31 -34.89 -21.18
N SER A 519 6.94 -34.00 -20.39
CA SER A 519 8.30 -34.23 -19.87
C SER A 519 8.40 -35.43 -18.92
N GLU A 520 7.34 -35.71 -18.15
CA GLU A 520 7.19 -36.92 -17.34
C GLU A 520 7.27 -38.22 -18.18
N LYS A 521 7.00 -38.13 -19.48
CA LYS A 521 6.88 -39.28 -20.40
C LYS A 521 7.97 -39.27 -21.48
N ARG A 522 9.08 -38.57 -21.22
CA ARG A 522 10.21 -38.35 -22.14
C ARG A 522 10.75 -39.62 -22.82
N SER A 523 10.69 -40.78 -22.17
CA SER A 523 11.10 -42.07 -22.73
C SER A 523 10.25 -42.54 -23.93
N VAL A 524 8.98 -42.14 -23.99
CA VAL A 524 8.00 -42.56 -25.02
C VAL A 524 8.13 -41.73 -26.31
N ILE A 525 8.83 -40.60 -26.26
CA ILE A 525 8.85 -39.59 -27.32
C ILE A 525 9.66 -40.06 -28.55
N LEU A 526 10.91 -40.45 -28.31
CA LEU A 526 11.84 -40.92 -29.35
C LEU A 526 11.74 -42.44 -29.58
N ASP A 527 11.04 -43.18 -28.70
CA ASP A 527 10.68 -44.57 -28.94
C ASP A 527 9.61 -44.66 -30.04
N VAL A 528 10.07 -45.04 -31.24
CA VAL A 528 9.25 -45.24 -32.44
C VAL A 528 8.29 -46.43 -32.28
N LYS A 529 8.67 -47.48 -31.54
CA LYS A 529 7.86 -48.69 -31.28
C LYS A 529 6.72 -48.40 -30.28
N ALA A 530 6.90 -47.45 -29.35
CA ALA A 530 5.87 -47.05 -28.40
C ALA A 530 4.68 -46.33 -29.06
N THR A 531 3.63 -47.11 -29.40
CA THR A 531 2.38 -46.61 -29.98
C THR A 531 1.63 -45.60 -29.10
N THR A 532 1.85 -45.63 -27.78
CA THR A 532 1.18 -44.78 -26.78
C THR A 532 1.54 -43.29 -26.87
N TRP A 533 2.58 -42.93 -27.63
CA TRP A 533 2.90 -41.53 -27.94
C TRP A 533 1.71 -40.80 -28.58
N HIS A 534 1.06 -41.41 -29.57
CA HIS A 534 -0.01 -40.78 -30.33
C HIS A 534 -1.19 -40.34 -29.43
N ASP A 535 -1.47 -41.08 -28.36
CA ASP A 535 -2.47 -40.69 -27.35
C ASP A 535 -2.01 -39.49 -26.50
N GLN A 536 -0.72 -39.38 -26.18
CA GLN A 536 -0.20 -38.22 -25.45
C GLN A 536 -0.15 -36.98 -26.35
N TYR A 537 0.25 -37.16 -27.61
CA TYR A 537 0.27 -36.09 -28.61
C TYR A 537 -1.15 -35.57 -28.92
N ASN A 538 -2.11 -36.46 -29.16
CA ASN A 538 -3.51 -36.06 -29.36
C ASN A 538 -4.11 -35.34 -28.14
N ARG A 539 -3.72 -35.71 -26.91
CA ARG A 539 -4.10 -34.98 -25.68
C ARG A 539 -3.44 -33.59 -25.64
N PHE A 540 -2.17 -33.48 -25.99
CA PHE A 540 -1.46 -32.20 -26.10
C PHE A 540 -2.12 -31.29 -27.14
N CYS A 541 -2.29 -31.73 -28.39
CA CYS A 541 -2.94 -30.95 -29.45
C CYS A 541 -4.40 -30.57 -29.12
N SER A 542 -5.12 -31.39 -28.34
CA SER A 542 -6.45 -31.03 -27.82
C SER A 542 -6.36 -29.91 -26.77
N GLY A 543 -5.35 -29.93 -25.91
CA GLY A 543 -5.03 -28.83 -25.00
C GLY A 543 -4.63 -27.55 -25.72
N ILE A 544 -3.78 -27.64 -26.76
CA ILE A 544 -3.38 -26.52 -27.62
C ILE A 544 -4.60 -25.88 -28.29
N LYS A 545 -5.55 -26.65 -28.83
CA LYS A 545 -6.80 -26.12 -29.38
C LYS A 545 -7.63 -25.35 -28.35
N GLY A 546 -7.60 -25.76 -27.08
CA GLY A 546 -8.18 -25.00 -25.97
C GLY A 546 -7.47 -23.68 -25.71
N LEU A 547 -6.13 -23.66 -25.80
CA LEU A 547 -5.30 -22.46 -25.67
C LEU A 547 -5.46 -21.50 -26.86
N GLU A 548 -5.63 -22.01 -28.09
CA GLU A 548 -5.99 -21.21 -29.26
C GLU A 548 -7.33 -20.48 -29.07
N ILE A 549 -8.37 -21.17 -28.56
CA ILE A 549 -9.68 -20.57 -28.29
C ILE A 549 -9.58 -19.52 -27.16
N MET A 550 -8.81 -19.78 -26.10
CA MET A 550 -8.54 -18.78 -25.07
C MET A 550 -7.77 -17.57 -25.62
N MET A 551 -6.78 -17.78 -26.49
CA MET A 551 -6.05 -16.70 -27.15
C MET A 551 -6.94 -15.88 -28.09
N GLN A 552 -7.85 -16.51 -28.84
CA GLN A 552 -8.87 -15.79 -29.63
C GLN A 552 -9.75 -14.90 -28.75
N ASN A 553 -10.18 -15.39 -27.59
CA ASN A 553 -10.99 -14.62 -26.64
C ASN A 553 -10.20 -13.44 -26.04
N VAL A 554 -8.92 -13.65 -25.71
CA VAL A 554 -8.01 -12.59 -25.21
C VAL A 554 -7.79 -11.52 -26.29
N ILE A 555 -7.56 -11.92 -27.55
CA ILE A 555 -7.42 -11.01 -28.69
C ILE A 555 -8.70 -10.17 -28.85
N ASN A 556 -9.88 -10.81 -28.88
CA ASN A 556 -11.16 -10.09 -29.00
C ASN A 556 -11.39 -9.12 -27.83
N MET A 557 -11.10 -9.54 -26.59
CA MET A 557 -11.17 -8.69 -25.40
C MET A 557 -10.20 -7.49 -25.47
N ALA A 558 -9.03 -7.66 -26.07
CA ALA A 558 -8.10 -6.56 -26.32
C ALA A 558 -8.67 -5.58 -27.35
N PHE A 559 -9.26 -6.07 -28.45
CA PHE A 559 -9.92 -5.22 -29.45
C PHE A 559 -11.16 -4.49 -28.93
N GLU A 560 -11.89 -5.02 -27.93
CA GLU A 560 -12.94 -4.26 -27.24
C GLU A 560 -12.43 -2.99 -26.52
N THR A 561 -11.12 -2.86 -26.26
CA THR A 561 -10.54 -1.64 -25.66
C THR A 561 -10.12 -0.59 -26.71
N VAL A 562 -10.11 -0.95 -28.00
CA VAL A 562 -9.60 -0.11 -29.08
C VAL A 562 -10.58 1.03 -29.38
N THR A 563 -10.19 2.24 -28.97
CA THR A 563 -10.92 3.49 -29.28
C THR A 563 -10.21 4.36 -30.31
N THR A 564 -8.96 4.05 -30.63
CA THR A 564 -8.14 4.76 -31.61
C THR A 564 -7.45 3.80 -32.57
N ILE A 565 -7.25 4.24 -33.82
CA ILE A 565 -6.55 3.46 -34.86
C ILE A 565 -5.14 3.06 -34.40
N GLN A 566 -4.45 3.94 -33.67
CA GLN A 566 -3.14 3.68 -33.09
C GLN A 566 -3.16 2.45 -32.16
N GLN A 567 -4.06 2.40 -31.17
CA GLN A 567 -4.20 1.26 -30.27
C GLN A 567 -4.54 -0.04 -31.02
N GLY A 568 -5.36 0.06 -32.08
CA GLY A 568 -5.68 -1.07 -32.94
C GLY A 568 -4.45 -1.65 -33.65
N VAL A 569 -3.56 -0.78 -34.15
CA VAL A 569 -2.29 -1.20 -34.77
C VAL A 569 -1.30 -1.75 -33.74
N GLU A 570 -1.18 -1.11 -32.57
CA GLU A 570 -0.32 -1.60 -31.47
C GLU A 570 -0.74 -3.01 -31.00
N ILE A 571 -2.04 -3.29 -30.90
CA ILE A 571 -2.55 -4.62 -30.54
C ILE A 571 -2.39 -5.65 -31.68
N LEU A 572 -2.55 -5.23 -32.94
CA LEU A 572 -2.26 -6.10 -34.10
C LEU A 572 -0.78 -6.54 -34.13
N ASP A 573 0.15 -5.66 -33.76
CA ASP A 573 1.59 -5.90 -33.75
C ASP A 573 1.98 -6.89 -32.63
N VAL A 574 1.48 -6.66 -31.40
CA VAL A 574 1.67 -7.58 -30.26
C VAL A 574 1.29 -9.03 -30.59
N PHE A 575 0.20 -9.24 -31.32
CA PHE A 575 -0.27 -10.58 -31.71
C PHE A 575 0.20 -11.03 -33.12
N ALA A 576 1.03 -10.24 -33.82
CA ALA A 576 1.43 -10.54 -35.21
C ALA A 576 2.20 -11.86 -35.36
N HIS A 577 3.05 -12.21 -34.37
CA HIS A 577 3.83 -13.44 -34.39
C HIS A 577 2.96 -14.72 -34.42
N LEU A 578 1.74 -14.66 -33.86
CA LEU A 578 0.80 -15.78 -33.79
C LEU A 578 0.01 -16.01 -35.09
N GLN A 579 0.16 -15.15 -36.12
CA GLN A 579 -0.56 -15.25 -37.39
C GLN A 579 -0.30 -16.56 -38.19
N LYS A 580 0.71 -17.35 -37.80
CA LYS A 580 0.91 -18.71 -38.34
C LYS A 580 -0.31 -19.62 -38.12
N ARG A 581 -0.98 -19.50 -36.97
CA ARG A 581 -2.11 -20.37 -36.59
C ARG A 581 -3.40 -19.89 -37.23
N GLU A 582 -4.04 -20.73 -38.04
CA GLU A 582 -5.24 -20.35 -38.79
C GLU A 582 -6.40 -19.86 -37.90
N ALA A 583 -6.56 -20.41 -36.70
CA ALA A 583 -7.56 -19.97 -35.74
C ALA A 583 -7.31 -18.52 -35.29
N ILE A 584 -6.07 -18.19 -34.92
CA ILE A 584 -5.67 -16.85 -34.45
C ILE A 584 -5.65 -15.85 -35.61
N ARG A 585 -5.11 -16.25 -36.78
CA ARG A 585 -5.12 -15.44 -38.01
C ARG A 585 -6.52 -14.96 -38.37
N ARG A 586 -7.53 -15.83 -38.35
CA ARG A 586 -8.92 -15.44 -38.65
C ARG A 586 -9.50 -14.44 -37.64
N ALA A 587 -9.14 -14.54 -36.36
CA ALA A 587 -9.56 -13.55 -35.37
C ALA A 587 -8.88 -12.19 -35.59
N LEU A 588 -7.57 -12.19 -35.90
CA LEU A 588 -6.83 -10.97 -36.24
C LEU A 588 -7.32 -10.33 -37.55
N GLU A 589 -7.72 -11.13 -38.56
CA GLU A 589 -8.33 -10.65 -39.80
C GLU A 589 -9.70 -9.98 -39.55
N VAL A 590 -10.57 -10.58 -38.74
CA VAL A 590 -11.86 -9.97 -38.35
C VAL A 590 -11.64 -8.64 -37.60
N ASN A 591 -10.74 -8.62 -36.61
CA ASN A 591 -10.47 -7.41 -35.85
C ASN A 591 -9.72 -6.33 -36.67
N THR A 592 -8.94 -6.73 -37.67
CA THR A 592 -8.35 -5.81 -38.66
C THR A 592 -9.41 -5.02 -39.41
N HIS A 593 -10.54 -5.65 -39.78
CA HIS A 593 -11.64 -4.94 -40.44
C HIS A 593 -12.23 -3.84 -39.54
N VAL A 594 -12.29 -4.03 -38.22
CA VAL A 594 -12.75 -3.00 -37.28
C VAL A 594 -11.84 -1.77 -37.31
N VAL A 595 -10.51 -1.96 -37.29
CA VAL A 595 -9.52 -0.86 -37.37
C VAL A 595 -9.61 -0.12 -38.71
N VAL A 596 -9.90 -0.85 -39.80
CA VAL A 596 -10.18 -0.28 -41.13
C VAL A 596 -11.47 0.55 -41.12
N ASP A 597 -12.57 0.04 -40.56
CA ASP A 597 -13.86 0.73 -40.54
C ASP A 597 -13.81 2.00 -39.69
N MET A 598 -13.04 2.00 -38.59
CA MET A 598 -12.73 3.21 -37.81
C MET A 598 -12.02 4.29 -38.65
N PHE A 599 -11.14 3.90 -39.58
CA PHE A 599 -10.51 4.83 -40.52
C PHE A 599 -11.48 5.33 -41.59
N LEU A 600 -12.30 4.44 -42.17
CA LEU A 600 -13.32 4.82 -43.16
C LEU A 600 -14.35 5.80 -42.58
N ASP A 601 -14.79 5.57 -41.34
CA ASP A 601 -15.65 6.50 -40.59
C ASP A 601 -14.94 7.84 -40.30
N CYS A 602 -13.65 7.83 -39.92
CA CYS A 602 -12.87 9.07 -39.80
C CYS A 602 -12.79 9.86 -41.12
N VAL A 603 -12.59 9.19 -42.26
CA VAL A 603 -12.57 9.80 -43.60
C VAL A 603 -13.95 10.36 -43.96
N SER A 604 -15.02 9.61 -43.67
CA SER A 604 -16.41 10.03 -43.88
C SER A 604 -16.77 11.28 -43.05
N LYS A 605 -16.41 11.29 -41.76
CA LYS A 605 -16.59 12.43 -40.85
C LYS A 605 -15.81 13.65 -41.30
N VAL A 606 -14.56 13.52 -41.74
CA VAL A 606 -13.79 14.63 -42.33
C VAL A 606 -14.48 15.19 -43.57
N LYS A 607 -15.01 14.32 -44.45
CA LYS A 607 -15.76 14.74 -45.65
C LYS A 607 -17.07 15.47 -45.30
N GLN A 608 -17.75 15.08 -44.22
CA GLN A 608 -18.94 15.76 -43.71
C GLN A 608 -18.59 17.11 -43.05
N GLU A 609 -17.59 17.15 -42.17
CA GLU A 609 -17.06 18.38 -41.54
C GLU A 609 -16.52 19.38 -42.57
N MET A 610 -15.99 18.90 -43.70
CA MET A 610 -15.57 19.70 -44.85
C MET A 610 -16.74 20.35 -45.59
N ALA A 611 -17.87 19.65 -45.76
CA ALA A 611 -19.09 20.21 -46.36
C ALA A 611 -19.80 21.22 -45.43
N MET A 612 -19.76 20.95 -44.12
CA MET A 612 -20.30 21.83 -43.08
C MET A 612 -19.37 23.02 -42.81
N ARG A 613 -19.45 24.08 -43.65
CA ARG A 613 -18.71 25.35 -43.47
C ARG A 613 -18.77 25.82 -42.00
N PRO A 614 -17.68 25.78 -41.21
CA PRO A 614 -17.78 25.81 -39.74
C PRO A 614 -18.32 27.11 -39.14
N PHE A 615 -18.15 28.24 -39.83
CA PHE A 615 -18.47 29.58 -39.32
C PHE A 615 -19.70 30.20 -39.99
N MET A 616 -20.84 29.51 -39.87
CA MET A 616 -22.19 30.01 -40.24
C MET A 616 -22.91 30.76 -39.09
N GLY A 617 -22.40 30.70 -37.86
CA GLY A 617 -22.91 31.52 -36.75
C GLY A 617 -22.57 33.00 -36.91
N LEU A 618 -23.30 33.90 -36.24
CA LEU A 618 -23.02 35.35 -36.20
C LEU A 618 -21.59 35.61 -35.67
N PRO A 619 -20.60 35.96 -36.52
CA PRO A 619 -19.22 36.06 -36.07
C PRO A 619 -19.01 37.36 -35.31
N ARG A 620 -18.22 37.37 -34.24
CA ARG A 620 -17.91 38.61 -33.53
C ARG A 620 -17.18 39.56 -34.50
N PRO A 621 -17.42 40.89 -34.48
CA PRO A 621 -16.83 41.82 -35.44
C PRO A 621 -15.29 41.95 -35.46
N GLN A 622 -14.57 41.12 -34.70
CA GLN A 622 -13.10 41.13 -34.57
C GLN A 622 -12.47 39.75 -34.89
N GLU A 623 -13.27 38.71 -35.13
CA GLU A 623 -12.80 37.34 -35.38
C GLU A 623 -12.34 37.15 -36.84
N PRO A 624 -11.18 36.50 -37.08
CA PRO A 624 -10.58 36.38 -38.40
C PRO A 624 -11.24 35.29 -39.26
N LYS A 625 -12.40 35.62 -39.85
CA LYS A 625 -13.33 34.66 -40.49
C LYS A 625 -12.67 33.77 -41.54
N SER A 626 -11.87 34.35 -42.43
CA SER A 626 -11.33 33.63 -43.59
C SER A 626 -10.19 32.70 -43.16
N ALA A 627 -9.28 33.21 -42.34
CA ALA A 627 -8.14 32.45 -41.84
C ALA A 627 -8.55 31.33 -40.87
N LEU A 628 -9.62 31.50 -40.09
CA LEU A 628 -10.18 30.43 -39.24
C LEU A 628 -10.62 29.19 -40.05
N ASN A 629 -11.22 29.39 -41.22
CA ASN A 629 -11.53 28.27 -42.13
C ASN A 629 -10.25 27.56 -42.61
N GLY A 630 -9.21 28.31 -43.00
CA GLY A 630 -7.92 27.75 -43.39
C GLY A 630 -7.22 26.96 -42.28
N ILE A 631 -7.28 27.45 -41.03
CA ILE A 631 -6.78 26.73 -39.85
C ILE A 631 -7.56 25.43 -39.62
N PHE A 632 -8.90 25.48 -39.68
CA PHE A 632 -9.75 24.30 -39.51
C PHE A 632 -9.48 23.24 -40.58
N TRP A 633 -9.42 23.62 -41.86
CA TRP A 633 -9.12 22.70 -42.95
C TRP A 633 -7.72 22.09 -42.84
N ARG A 634 -6.71 22.85 -42.39
CA ARG A 634 -5.38 22.29 -42.09
C ARG A 634 -5.37 21.36 -40.88
N PHE A 635 -6.24 21.58 -39.90
CA PHE A 635 -6.47 20.64 -38.79
C PHE A 635 -7.12 19.33 -39.28
N LEU A 636 -8.15 19.40 -40.14
CA LEU A 636 -8.76 18.21 -40.75
C LEU A 636 -7.73 17.36 -41.50
N ARG A 637 -6.88 18.00 -42.31
CA ARG A 637 -5.77 17.32 -42.99
C ARG A 637 -4.83 16.66 -42.00
N ARG A 638 -4.32 17.39 -40.99
CA ARG A 638 -3.43 16.83 -39.95
C ARG A 638 -4.04 15.66 -39.18
N ARG A 639 -5.37 15.64 -38.99
CA ARG A 639 -6.10 14.53 -38.38
C ARG A 639 -6.07 13.29 -39.28
N LEU A 640 -6.23 13.45 -40.59
CA LEU A 640 -6.06 12.36 -41.56
C LEU A 640 -4.59 11.95 -41.73
N ASP A 641 -3.66 12.90 -41.86
CA ASP A 641 -2.20 12.67 -41.98
C ASP A 641 -1.71 11.75 -40.86
N ARG A 642 -2.12 12.01 -39.60
CA ARG A 642 -1.78 11.14 -38.47
C ARG A 642 -2.40 9.74 -38.62
N ASN A 643 -3.70 9.66 -38.93
CA ASN A 643 -4.40 8.38 -38.99
C ASN A 643 -3.86 7.47 -40.11
N ILE A 644 -3.58 8.00 -41.30
CA ILE A 644 -2.97 7.21 -42.39
C ILE A 644 -1.53 6.80 -42.04
N SER A 645 -0.77 7.68 -41.38
CA SER A 645 0.60 7.38 -40.92
C SER A 645 0.66 6.29 -39.84
N GLN A 646 -0.41 6.08 -39.07
CA GLN A 646 -0.51 4.95 -38.13
C GLN A 646 -0.90 3.65 -38.84
N LEU A 647 -1.75 3.70 -39.86
CA LEU A 647 -2.06 2.51 -40.67
C LEU A 647 -0.89 2.04 -41.55
N ASP A 648 -0.09 2.96 -42.09
CA ASP A 648 1.12 2.63 -42.87
C ASP A 648 2.17 1.84 -42.02
N LEU A 649 2.11 1.91 -40.68
CA LEU A 649 2.91 1.05 -39.78
C LEU A 649 2.43 -0.41 -39.74
N ALA A 650 1.15 -0.66 -40.00
CA ALA A 650 0.55 -2.01 -39.95
C ALA A 650 0.77 -2.83 -41.24
N PHE A 651 1.89 -2.57 -41.94
CA PHE A 651 2.23 -3.15 -43.25
C PHE A 651 2.30 -4.69 -43.24
N PHE A 652 2.53 -5.29 -42.07
CA PHE A 652 2.58 -6.73 -41.85
C PHE A 652 1.23 -7.43 -42.02
N VAL A 653 0.10 -6.70 -42.02
CA VAL A 653 -1.25 -7.27 -42.22
C VAL A 653 -1.71 -7.09 -43.68
N PRO A 654 -1.86 -8.18 -44.47
CA PRO A 654 -2.20 -8.07 -45.90
C PRO A 654 -3.54 -7.38 -46.19
N ALA A 655 -4.52 -7.52 -45.29
CA ALA A 655 -5.83 -6.87 -45.43
C ALA A 655 -5.71 -5.33 -45.35
N ILE A 656 -4.91 -4.79 -44.41
CA ILE A 656 -4.64 -3.36 -44.30
C ILE A 656 -3.87 -2.88 -45.54
N ALA A 657 -2.85 -3.62 -45.97
CA ALA A 657 -2.07 -3.28 -47.16
C ALA A 657 -2.90 -3.22 -48.46
N LYS A 658 -4.00 -4.00 -48.56
CA LYS A 658 -4.97 -3.89 -49.65
C LYS A 658 -5.84 -2.64 -49.50
N VAL A 659 -6.47 -2.44 -48.34
CA VAL A 659 -7.35 -1.30 -48.07
C VAL A 659 -6.61 0.03 -48.24
N LEU A 660 -5.37 0.12 -47.77
CA LEU A 660 -4.50 1.28 -47.98
C LEU A 660 -4.34 1.63 -49.46
N LYS A 661 -4.08 0.64 -50.33
CA LYS A 661 -3.93 0.88 -51.78
C LYS A 661 -5.20 1.43 -52.43
N GLU A 662 -6.37 0.97 -51.99
CA GLU A 662 -7.66 1.43 -52.52
C GLU A 662 -8.01 2.82 -51.96
N GLN A 663 -7.90 3.02 -50.64
CA GLN A 663 -8.38 4.22 -49.94
C GLN A 663 -7.39 5.40 -49.93
N ARG A 664 -6.09 5.17 -50.16
CA ARG A 664 -5.10 6.27 -50.29
C ARG A 664 -5.48 7.23 -51.42
N SER A 665 -6.05 6.70 -52.51
CA SER A 665 -6.60 7.51 -53.61
C SER A 665 -7.72 8.47 -53.18
N VAL A 666 -8.57 8.06 -52.23
CA VAL A 666 -9.66 8.87 -51.67
C VAL A 666 -9.11 9.91 -50.69
N TYR A 667 -8.13 9.52 -49.87
CA TYR A 667 -7.40 10.42 -48.98
C TYR A 667 -6.66 11.53 -49.74
N ASP A 668 -5.96 11.20 -50.83
CA ASP A 668 -5.23 12.16 -51.66
C ASP A 668 -6.19 13.19 -52.30
N GLN A 669 -7.34 12.73 -52.80
CA GLN A 669 -8.40 13.61 -53.32
C GLN A 669 -8.95 14.58 -52.26
N ILE A 670 -9.16 14.10 -51.03
CA ILE A 670 -9.62 14.96 -49.91
C ILE A 670 -8.54 15.99 -49.54
N CYS A 671 -7.27 15.59 -49.51
CA CYS A 671 -6.15 16.51 -49.23
C CYS A 671 -6.02 17.61 -50.29
N LEU A 672 -6.13 17.26 -51.58
CA LEU A 672 -6.12 18.22 -52.69
C LEU A 672 -7.30 19.21 -52.60
N SER A 673 -8.50 18.72 -52.27
CA SER A 673 -9.67 19.59 -52.14
C SER A 673 -9.60 20.51 -50.91
N ILE A 674 -8.99 20.05 -49.81
CA ILE A 674 -8.63 20.88 -48.65
C ILE A 674 -7.68 22.02 -49.03
N GLU A 675 -6.65 21.74 -49.85
CA GLU A 675 -5.75 22.78 -50.38
C GLU A 675 -6.48 23.78 -51.29
N GLU A 676 -7.33 23.28 -52.18
CA GLU A 676 -8.09 24.12 -53.11
C GLU A 676 -9.05 25.09 -52.38
N MET A 677 -9.82 24.58 -51.41
CA MET A 677 -10.68 25.43 -50.57
C MET A 677 -9.89 26.48 -49.80
N THR A 678 -8.74 26.09 -49.23
CA THR A 678 -7.87 27.00 -48.47
C THR A 678 -7.35 28.12 -49.37
N ARG A 679 -6.89 27.79 -50.58
CA ARG A 679 -6.47 28.75 -51.61
C ARG A 679 -7.63 29.65 -52.06
N LYS A 680 -8.83 29.09 -52.21
CA LYS A 680 -10.04 29.84 -52.58
C LYS A 680 -10.43 30.88 -51.53
N VAL A 681 -10.47 30.51 -50.24
CA VAL A 681 -10.81 31.46 -49.17
C VAL A 681 -9.70 32.49 -48.93
N PHE A 682 -8.43 32.13 -49.15
CA PHE A 682 -7.35 33.13 -49.19
C PHE A 682 -7.58 34.15 -50.32
N ASN A 683 -7.94 33.71 -51.52
CA ASN A 683 -8.24 34.60 -52.64
C ASN A 683 -9.50 35.45 -52.40
N GLU A 684 -10.57 34.87 -51.83
CA GLU A 684 -11.78 35.60 -51.42
C GLU A 684 -11.46 36.68 -50.37
N PHE A 685 -10.56 36.39 -49.42
CA PHE A 685 -10.05 37.36 -48.46
C PHE A 685 -9.20 38.45 -49.12
N MET A 686 -8.23 38.10 -49.97
CA MET A 686 -7.38 39.08 -50.65
C MET A 686 -8.18 40.04 -51.53
N ASN A 687 -9.22 39.54 -52.21
CA ASN A 687 -10.15 40.38 -52.98
C ASN A 687 -11.00 41.32 -52.11
N SER A 688 -11.11 41.09 -50.80
CA SER A 688 -11.79 42.00 -49.86
C SER A 688 -10.90 43.15 -49.36
N ILE A 689 -9.61 43.18 -49.72
CA ILE A 689 -8.69 44.25 -49.38
C ILE A 689 -8.70 45.31 -50.50
N GLU A 690 -9.70 46.19 -50.47
CA GLU A 690 -9.78 47.34 -51.36
C GLU A 690 -8.64 48.34 -51.05
N TYR A 691 -7.61 48.35 -51.92
CA TYR A 691 -6.51 49.33 -52.02
C TYR A 691 -5.94 49.95 -50.71
N ASP A 692 -4.81 49.40 -50.25
CA ASP A 692 -3.93 49.95 -49.19
C ASP A 692 -4.65 50.18 -47.83
N PRO A 693 -4.62 49.18 -46.93
CA PRO A 693 -5.25 49.26 -45.61
C PRO A 693 -4.82 50.43 -44.72
N LEU A 694 -3.67 51.06 -45.00
CA LEU A 694 -3.17 52.17 -44.20
C LEU A 694 -3.84 53.51 -44.54
N LYS A 695 -4.44 53.68 -45.72
CA LYS A 695 -5.16 54.93 -46.08
C LYS A 695 -6.41 55.15 -45.24
N CYS A 696 -7.07 54.06 -44.82
CA CYS A 696 -8.20 54.13 -43.90
C CYS A 696 -7.84 54.72 -42.52
N LEU A 697 -6.54 54.87 -42.19
CA LEU A 697 -6.08 55.49 -40.94
C LEU A 697 -6.04 57.02 -40.97
N GLU A 698 -6.21 57.68 -42.13
CA GLU A 698 -6.14 59.14 -42.30
C GLU A 698 -7.34 59.92 -41.70
N VAL A 699 -7.98 59.34 -40.69
CA VAL A 699 -9.12 59.89 -39.93
C VAL A 699 -8.62 60.49 -38.60
N PRO A 700 -9.21 61.59 -38.09
CA PRO A 700 -8.88 62.12 -36.77
C PRO A 700 -9.08 61.10 -35.64
N ILE A 701 -8.20 61.10 -34.64
CA ILE A 701 -8.18 60.07 -33.58
C ILE A 701 -9.40 60.08 -32.64
N LEU A 702 -10.13 61.20 -32.52
CA LEU A 702 -11.28 61.35 -31.62
C LEU A 702 -12.54 61.83 -32.34
N MET A 703 -13.70 61.40 -31.84
CA MET A 703 -15.03 61.91 -32.18
C MET A 703 -15.87 62.07 -30.90
N ARG A 704 -16.94 62.88 -30.96
CA ARG A 704 -17.97 62.93 -29.90
C ARG A 704 -18.91 61.74 -30.07
N SER A 705 -19.33 61.13 -28.96
CA SER A 705 -20.25 59.98 -29.00
C SER A 705 -21.59 60.38 -29.61
N THR A 706 -22.10 59.56 -30.53
CA THR A 706 -23.41 59.74 -31.16
C THR A 706 -24.58 59.47 -30.18
N ILE A 707 -24.30 58.79 -29.06
CA ILE A 707 -25.31 58.41 -28.06
C ILE A 707 -25.32 59.40 -26.88
N LYS A 708 -24.16 59.99 -26.53
CA LYS A 708 -24.03 60.98 -25.44
C LYS A 708 -23.06 62.09 -25.82
N SER A 709 -23.58 63.25 -26.23
CA SER A 709 -22.80 64.41 -26.72
C SER A 709 -21.60 64.80 -25.84
N ASP A 710 -21.72 64.71 -24.50
CA ASP A 710 -20.63 64.98 -23.56
C ASP A 710 -19.39 64.07 -23.73
N GLN A 711 -19.57 62.83 -24.20
CA GLN A 711 -18.56 61.77 -24.13
C GLN A 711 -17.69 61.67 -25.38
N LEU A 712 -16.46 61.17 -25.20
CA LEU A 712 -15.49 60.93 -26.25
C LEU A 712 -15.54 59.47 -26.73
N GLU A 713 -15.30 59.27 -28.02
CA GLU A 713 -15.06 57.98 -28.65
C GLU A 713 -13.78 58.06 -29.51
N ALA A 714 -13.07 56.93 -29.64
CA ALA A 714 -11.83 56.84 -30.41
C ALA A 714 -12.12 56.32 -31.83
N THR A 715 -11.84 57.13 -32.85
CA THR A 715 -12.24 56.88 -34.24
C THR A 715 -11.30 55.89 -34.95
N PHE A 716 -11.21 54.65 -34.46
CA PHE A 716 -10.38 53.61 -35.07
C PHE A 716 -11.23 52.69 -35.97
N PRO A 717 -10.95 52.60 -37.29
CA PRO A 717 -11.75 51.77 -38.21
C PRO A 717 -11.70 50.27 -37.87
N GLY A 718 -12.88 49.68 -37.61
CA GLY A 718 -13.00 48.26 -37.28
C GLY A 718 -12.59 47.30 -38.41
N SER A 719 -12.64 47.76 -39.67
CA SER A 719 -12.15 47.03 -40.84
C SER A 719 -10.66 46.68 -40.74
N ILE A 720 -9.84 47.63 -40.33
CA ILE A 720 -8.37 47.48 -40.25
C ILE A 720 -8.00 46.43 -39.19
N LEU A 721 -8.68 46.42 -38.04
CA LEU A 721 -8.45 45.39 -37.01
C LEU A 721 -8.76 43.98 -37.53
N ARG A 722 -9.81 43.83 -38.34
CA ARG A 722 -10.15 42.54 -38.97
C ARG A 722 -9.09 42.13 -39.98
N ILE A 723 -8.70 43.03 -40.88
CA ILE A 723 -7.66 42.77 -41.90
C ILE A 723 -6.33 42.39 -41.22
N ILE A 724 -5.86 43.17 -40.24
CA ILE A 724 -4.60 42.90 -39.51
C ILE A 724 -4.69 41.59 -38.68
N ASN A 725 -5.87 41.21 -38.19
CA ASN A 725 -6.04 39.90 -37.54
C ASN A 725 -6.05 38.74 -38.54
N GLU A 726 -6.73 38.87 -39.68
CA GLU A 726 -6.76 37.82 -40.71
C GLU A 726 -5.38 37.62 -41.34
N LEU A 727 -4.66 38.69 -41.68
CA LEU A 727 -3.29 38.63 -42.20
C LEU A 727 -2.33 37.91 -41.26
N ASP A 728 -2.41 38.17 -39.96
CA ASP A 728 -1.56 37.52 -38.95
C ASP A 728 -1.75 36.00 -38.92
N HIS A 729 -2.99 35.54 -39.04
CA HIS A 729 -3.29 34.11 -39.08
C HIS A 729 -2.92 33.46 -40.42
N TRP A 730 -3.00 34.21 -41.54
CA TRP A 730 -2.50 33.74 -42.85
C TRP A 730 -0.97 33.64 -42.90
N VAL A 731 -0.25 34.59 -42.30
CA VAL A 731 1.23 34.53 -42.15
C VAL A 731 1.64 33.37 -41.22
N LEU A 732 0.92 33.14 -40.12
CA LEU A 732 1.14 31.98 -39.24
C LEU A 732 0.81 30.63 -39.92
N LEU A 733 -0.03 30.62 -40.95
CA LEU A 733 -0.23 29.46 -41.83
C LEU A 733 0.90 29.28 -42.86
N GLY A 734 1.84 30.23 -42.97
CA GLY A 734 2.95 30.17 -43.93
C GLY A 734 2.51 30.40 -45.38
N ILE A 735 1.44 31.17 -45.59
CA ILE A 735 1.00 31.60 -46.93
C ILE A 735 1.61 32.97 -47.23
N GLU A 736 2.17 33.12 -48.43
CA GLU A 736 2.80 34.38 -48.88
C GLU A 736 1.75 35.48 -49.07
N VAL A 737 2.01 36.65 -48.50
CA VAL A 737 1.11 37.81 -48.49
C VAL A 737 1.69 38.92 -49.37
N PRO A 738 0.89 39.59 -50.22
CA PRO A 738 1.37 40.72 -51.03
C PRO A 738 1.92 41.90 -50.21
N HIS A 739 2.95 42.57 -50.75
CA HIS A 739 3.75 43.58 -50.05
C HIS A 739 2.95 44.72 -49.37
N TYR A 740 1.83 45.17 -49.96
CA TYR A 740 0.99 46.21 -49.37
C TYR A 740 0.28 45.75 -48.08
N ALA A 741 -0.06 44.47 -47.98
CA ALA A 741 -0.67 43.88 -46.80
C ALA A 741 0.38 43.45 -45.76
N VAL A 742 1.60 43.06 -46.19
CA VAL A 742 2.75 42.84 -45.31
C VAL A 742 3.09 44.11 -44.52
N GLU A 743 3.08 45.28 -45.14
CA GLU A 743 3.36 46.55 -44.45
C GLU A 743 2.29 46.89 -43.38
N ALA A 744 1.01 46.60 -43.68
CA ALA A 744 -0.07 46.74 -42.70
C ALA A 744 0.06 45.76 -41.52
N HIS A 745 0.53 44.52 -41.77
CA HIS A 745 0.85 43.54 -40.73
C HIS A 745 2.07 43.97 -39.90
N ARG A 746 3.13 44.48 -40.54
CA ARG A 746 4.36 44.97 -39.87
C ARG A 746 4.06 46.06 -38.82
N ARG A 747 3.07 46.92 -39.10
CA ARG A 747 2.62 47.99 -38.18
C ARG A 747 1.55 47.53 -37.16
N LYS A 748 1.22 46.24 -37.07
CA LYS A 748 0.22 45.69 -36.13
C LYS A 748 0.45 46.10 -34.66
N SER A 749 1.67 45.94 -34.16
CA SER A 749 2.04 46.24 -32.77
C SER A 749 1.96 47.73 -32.46
N GLU A 750 2.44 48.56 -33.39
CA GLU A 750 2.38 50.02 -33.35
C GLU A 750 0.93 50.52 -33.31
N LEU A 751 0.11 50.14 -34.27
CA LEU A 751 -1.30 50.57 -34.38
C LEU A 751 -2.13 50.07 -33.19
N ARG A 752 -1.82 48.87 -32.67
CA ARG A 752 -2.43 48.37 -31.43
C ARG A 752 -2.05 49.24 -30.24
N HIS A 753 -0.77 49.56 -30.05
CA HIS A 753 -0.32 50.42 -28.95
C HIS A 753 -0.99 51.80 -29.00
N LEU A 754 -0.96 52.46 -30.17
CA LEU A 754 -1.61 53.75 -30.40
C LEU A 754 -3.10 53.72 -30.07
N ARG A 755 -3.82 52.67 -30.49
CA ARG A 755 -5.23 52.48 -30.17
C ARG A 755 -5.46 52.26 -28.67
N GLU A 756 -4.61 51.49 -27.99
CA GLU A 756 -4.72 51.22 -26.56
C GLU A 756 -4.49 52.48 -25.72
N ILE A 757 -3.47 53.29 -26.01
CA ILE A 757 -3.22 54.54 -25.27
C ILE A 757 -4.32 55.60 -25.47
N VAL A 758 -4.87 55.72 -26.68
CA VAL A 758 -6.01 56.62 -26.96
C VAL A 758 -7.28 56.14 -26.25
N LEU A 759 -7.55 54.83 -26.23
CA LEU A 759 -8.70 54.27 -25.50
C LEU A 759 -8.57 54.42 -23.97
N VAL A 760 -7.36 54.35 -23.41
CA VAL A 760 -7.13 54.65 -21.99
C VAL A 760 -7.48 56.11 -21.69
N MET A 761 -6.92 57.07 -22.43
CA MET A 761 -7.22 58.49 -22.30
C MET A 761 -8.73 58.80 -22.41
N VAL A 762 -9.42 58.22 -23.40
CA VAL A 762 -10.87 58.37 -23.59
C VAL A 762 -11.66 57.82 -22.40
N ARG A 763 -11.25 56.67 -21.82
CA ARG A 763 -11.89 56.09 -20.64
C ARG A 763 -11.66 56.93 -19.38
N GLU A 764 -10.44 57.42 -19.18
CA GLU A 764 -10.10 58.28 -18.03
C GLU A 764 -10.90 59.61 -18.09
N TYR A 765 -11.02 60.22 -19.27
CA TYR A 765 -11.87 61.40 -19.47
C TYR A 765 -13.37 61.12 -19.21
N ASN A 766 -13.91 60.08 -19.86
CA ASN A 766 -15.33 59.72 -19.71
C ASN A 766 -15.68 59.30 -18.27
N ARG A 767 -14.71 58.75 -17.51
CA ARG A 767 -14.84 58.44 -16.08
C ARG A 767 -15.09 59.71 -15.26
N ILE A 768 -14.27 60.76 -15.40
CA ILE A 768 -14.49 62.04 -14.69
C ILE A 768 -15.91 62.57 -14.93
N LEU A 769 -16.34 62.61 -16.20
CA LEU A 769 -17.68 63.10 -16.57
C LEU A 769 -18.85 62.21 -16.11
N SER A 770 -18.58 60.98 -15.66
CA SER A 770 -19.57 60.05 -15.08
C SER A 770 -19.63 60.10 -13.55
N ILE A 771 -18.57 60.54 -12.88
CA ILE A 771 -18.47 60.65 -11.40
C ILE A 771 -19.09 61.95 -10.88
N LEU A 772 -19.18 62.98 -11.74
CA LEU A 772 -19.70 64.30 -11.41
C LEU A 772 -21.18 64.44 -11.80
N ASN A 773 -22.03 64.70 -10.80
CA ASN A 773 -23.42 65.11 -10.99
C ASN A 773 -23.50 66.52 -11.62
N SER A 774 -24.66 66.93 -12.13
CA SER A 774 -24.82 68.21 -12.84
C SER A 774 -24.29 69.45 -12.07
N GLU A 775 -24.58 69.54 -10.77
CA GLU A 775 -24.06 70.61 -9.90
C GLU A 775 -22.55 70.53 -9.68
N GLU A 776 -21.99 69.32 -9.65
CA GLU A 776 -20.56 69.10 -9.45
C GLU A 776 -19.79 69.36 -10.75
N LYS A 777 -20.38 69.03 -11.91
CA LYS A 777 -19.90 69.47 -13.23
C LYS A 777 -19.88 70.99 -13.33
N ALA A 778 -20.83 71.70 -12.71
CA ALA A 778 -20.83 73.15 -12.63
C ALA A 778 -19.70 73.67 -11.71
N LEU A 779 -19.46 73.04 -10.55
CA LEU A 779 -18.36 73.38 -9.64
C LEU A 779 -16.97 73.16 -10.28
N PHE A 780 -16.80 72.10 -11.07
CA PHE A 780 -15.55 71.80 -11.80
C PHE A 780 -15.51 72.38 -13.24
N HIS A 781 -16.48 73.21 -13.64
CA HIS A 781 -16.72 73.56 -15.05
C HIS A 781 -15.49 74.16 -15.76
N GLU A 782 -14.84 75.15 -15.15
CA GLU A 782 -13.71 75.84 -15.79
C GLU A 782 -12.51 74.89 -16.02
N ARG A 783 -12.32 73.89 -15.16
CA ARG A 783 -11.27 72.87 -15.31
C ARG A 783 -11.60 71.85 -16.40
N ILE A 784 -12.87 71.43 -16.49
CA ILE A 784 -13.34 70.59 -17.60
C ILE A 784 -13.15 71.33 -18.93
N LYS A 785 -13.48 72.62 -18.99
CA LYS A 785 -13.29 73.52 -20.14
C LYS A 785 -11.83 73.72 -20.53
N MET A 786 -10.90 73.84 -19.57
CA MET A 786 -9.45 73.83 -19.85
C MET A 786 -9.00 72.49 -20.44
N LEU A 787 -9.55 71.37 -19.97
CA LEU A 787 -9.25 70.02 -20.46
C LEU A 787 -9.83 69.77 -21.86
N ASP A 788 -11.07 70.16 -22.14
CA ASP A 788 -11.67 70.15 -23.48
C ASP A 788 -10.80 70.95 -24.48
N LYS A 789 -10.29 72.12 -24.08
CA LYS A 789 -9.39 72.94 -24.92
C LYS A 789 -8.05 72.23 -25.21
N LYS A 790 -7.55 71.40 -24.30
CA LYS A 790 -6.36 70.55 -24.49
C LYS A 790 -6.64 69.36 -25.40
N ILE A 791 -7.84 68.76 -25.32
CA ILE A 791 -8.25 67.60 -26.12
C ILE A 791 -8.66 68.00 -27.56
N ALA A 792 -9.07 69.26 -27.78
CA ALA A 792 -9.54 69.79 -29.06
C ALA A 792 -8.70 69.43 -30.33
N PRO A 793 -7.35 69.38 -30.31
CA PRO A 793 -6.56 68.96 -31.47
C PRO A 793 -6.86 67.54 -31.98
N GLY A 794 -7.29 66.63 -31.11
CA GLY A 794 -7.57 65.23 -31.45
C GLY A 794 -8.77 65.00 -32.39
N PHE A 795 -9.68 65.97 -32.50
CA PHE A 795 -10.82 65.90 -33.42
C PHE A 795 -10.51 66.39 -34.84
N VAL A 796 -9.36 67.06 -35.06
CA VAL A 796 -9.11 67.80 -36.32
C VAL A 796 -7.69 67.61 -36.88
N LYS A 797 -6.65 67.64 -36.05
CA LYS A 797 -5.25 67.76 -36.49
C LYS A 797 -4.40 66.50 -36.34
N ILE A 798 -4.90 65.48 -35.65
CA ILE A 798 -4.12 64.30 -35.26
C ILE A 798 -4.78 63.07 -35.87
N GLN A 799 -4.07 62.42 -36.80
CA GLN A 799 -4.47 61.19 -37.48
C GLN A 799 -3.60 60.02 -37.01
N TRP A 800 -4.11 58.80 -37.14
CA TRP A 800 -3.43 57.57 -36.72
C TRP A 800 -2.08 57.22 -37.38
N PRO A 801 -1.72 57.62 -38.63
CA PRO A 801 -0.49 57.16 -39.28
C PRO A 801 0.81 57.65 -38.63
N VAL A 802 0.78 58.74 -37.85
CA VAL A 802 1.97 59.43 -37.33
C VAL A 802 2.11 59.17 -35.82
N LYS A 803 2.79 58.07 -35.48
CA LYS A 803 3.00 57.56 -34.11
C LYS A 803 3.31 58.64 -33.08
N SER A 804 4.37 59.42 -33.30
CA SER A 804 4.89 60.41 -32.36
C SER A 804 3.90 61.53 -32.05
N MET A 805 3.06 61.91 -33.01
CA MET A 805 2.03 62.93 -32.83
C MET A 805 0.90 62.44 -31.91
N VAL A 806 0.51 61.16 -32.04
CA VAL A 806 -0.50 60.53 -31.18
C VAL A 806 0.06 60.31 -29.77
N GLU A 807 1.27 59.77 -29.62
CA GLU A 807 1.89 59.52 -28.31
C GLU A 807 2.11 60.82 -27.52
N PHE A 808 2.61 61.88 -28.16
CA PHE A 808 2.80 63.17 -27.51
C PHE A 808 1.48 63.79 -27.01
N PHE A 809 0.44 63.80 -27.86
CA PHE A 809 -0.87 64.32 -27.52
C PHE A 809 -1.56 63.54 -26.40
N VAL A 810 -1.48 62.20 -26.43
CA VAL A 810 -2.05 61.36 -25.38
C VAL A 810 -1.34 61.60 -24.05
N ASN A 811 -0.01 61.75 -24.03
CA ASN A 811 0.73 61.98 -22.79
C ASN A 811 0.45 63.37 -22.18
N ASP A 812 0.41 64.45 -22.97
CA ASP A 812 0.02 65.79 -22.49
C ASP A 812 -1.44 65.80 -22.00
N SER A 813 -2.36 65.18 -22.75
CA SER A 813 -3.77 65.10 -22.36
C SER A 813 -3.96 64.31 -21.07
N ARG A 814 -3.35 63.12 -20.95
CA ARG A 814 -3.47 62.27 -19.76
C ARG A 814 -2.90 62.93 -18.50
N LEU A 815 -1.81 63.70 -18.61
CA LEU A 815 -1.28 64.46 -17.47
C LEU A 815 -2.33 65.44 -16.90
N GLN A 816 -3.09 66.12 -17.76
CA GLN A 816 -4.16 67.02 -17.33
C GLN A 816 -5.39 66.26 -16.80
N ILE A 817 -5.75 65.12 -17.41
CA ILE A 817 -6.82 64.23 -16.93
C ILE A 817 -6.50 63.72 -15.51
N CYS A 818 -5.28 63.24 -15.26
CA CYS A 818 -4.86 62.76 -13.94
C CYS A 818 -4.88 63.86 -12.87
N ASN A 819 -4.45 65.09 -13.21
CA ASN A 819 -4.52 66.23 -12.30
C ASN A 819 -5.98 66.56 -11.92
N LEU A 820 -6.90 66.59 -12.89
CA LEU A 820 -8.32 66.80 -12.62
C LEU A 820 -8.95 65.64 -11.81
N GLN A 821 -8.66 64.39 -12.17
CA GLN A 821 -9.12 63.20 -11.45
C GLN A 821 -8.71 63.25 -9.98
N GLY A 822 -7.45 63.58 -9.67
CA GLY A 822 -6.97 63.70 -8.28
C GLY A 822 -7.67 64.80 -7.47
N LYS A 823 -8.07 65.91 -8.11
CA LYS A 823 -8.88 66.96 -7.46
C LYS A 823 -10.35 66.54 -7.27
N VAL A 824 -10.91 65.79 -8.20
CA VAL A 824 -12.28 65.23 -8.09
C VAL A 824 -12.34 64.15 -6.99
N ASP A 825 -11.37 63.24 -6.95
CA ASP A 825 -11.31 62.19 -5.93
C ASP A 825 -11.10 62.78 -4.52
N GLY A 826 -10.22 63.77 -4.36
CA GLY A 826 -10.06 64.48 -3.08
C GLY A 826 -11.35 65.14 -2.58
N TYR A 827 -12.13 65.76 -3.47
CA TYR A 827 -13.45 66.30 -3.15
C TYR A 827 -14.46 65.19 -2.79
N LYS A 828 -14.48 64.06 -3.51
CA LYS A 828 -15.37 62.93 -3.20
C LYS A 828 -15.01 62.24 -1.88
N MET A 829 -13.72 62.10 -1.56
CA MET A 829 -13.25 61.57 -0.27
C MET A 829 -13.64 62.49 0.89
N ALA A 830 -13.42 63.81 0.78
CA ALA A 830 -13.85 64.76 1.80
C ALA A 830 -15.36 64.71 2.08
N ASN A 831 -16.20 64.56 1.05
CA ASN A 831 -17.64 64.35 1.22
C ASN A 831 -18.00 63.05 1.96
N ALA A 832 -17.22 61.98 1.75
CA ALA A 832 -17.41 60.71 2.46
C ALA A 832 -17.00 60.83 3.94
N ASP A 833 -15.85 61.45 4.22
CA ASP A 833 -15.37 61.72 5.58
C ASP A 833 -16.38 62.57 6.38
N ILE A 834 -16.87 63.67 5.77
CA ILE A 834 -17.88 64.55 6.39
C ILE A 834 -19.16 63.76 6.71
N ARG A 835 -19.63 62.89 5.80
CA ARG A 835 -20.78 62.03 6.05
C ARG A 835 -20.53 61.07 7.23
N VAL A 836 -19.35 60.44 7.30
CA VAL A 836 -19.01 59.53 8.42
C VAL A 836 -18.98 60.30 9.75
N ASN A 837 -18.42 61.51 9.77
CA ASN A 837 -18.43 62.35 10.97
C ASN A 837 -19.85 62.74 11.40
N CYS A 838 -20.75 63.08 10.46
CA CYS A 838 -22.18 63.29 10.75
C CYS A 838 -22.86 62.03 11.29
N GLU A 839 -22.60 60.85 10.71
CA GLU A 839 -23.15 59.58 11.21
C GLU A 839 -22.59 59.19 12.59
N LEU A 840 -21.39 59.63 12.96
CA LEU A 840 -20.82 59.48 14.30
C LEU A 840 -21.46 60.45 15.28
N ILE A 841 -21.60 61.74 14.92
CA ILE A 841 -22.30 62.77 15.70
C ILE A 841 -23.70 62.29 16.07
N ALA A 842 -24.47 61.75 15.12
CA ALA A 842 -25.81 61.24 15.39
C ALA A 842 -25.84 60.06 16.39
N LYS A 843 -24.77 59.25 16.48
CA LYS A 843 -24.72 58.03 17.31
C LYS A 843 -24.12 58.24 18.71
N THR A 844 -23.39 59.32 18.97
CA THR A 844 -22.73 59.56 20.27
C THR A 844 -23.68 60.12 21.32
N LEU A 845 -24.51 59.26 21.92
CA LEU A 845 -25.54 59.60 22.89
C LEU A 845 -25.02 60.45 24.08
N LEU A 846 -25.73 61.53 24.38
CA LEU A 846 -25.42 62.47 25.46
C LEU A 846 -25.85 62.00 26.86
N ILE A 847 -26.64 60.93 26.94
CA ILE A 847 -27.06 60.25 28.18
C ILE A 847 -26.37 58.87 28.24
N LYS A 848 -25.97 58.44 29.44
CA LYS A 848 -25.45 57.10 29.73
C LYS A 848 -26.41 56.38 30.68
N LEU A 849 -27.13 55.37 30.19
CA LEU A 849 -28.00 54.51 31.00
C LEU A 849 -27.35 53.13 31.15
N GLU A 850 -27.02 52.72 32.37
CA GLU A 850 -26.45 51.38 32.63
C GLU A 850 -27.57 50.36 32.89
N PRO A 851 -27.72 49.32 32.05
CA PRO A 851 -28.83 48.38 32.18
C PRO A 851 -28.70 47.54 33.45
N GLY A 852 -29.69 47.67 34.35
CA GLY A 852 -29.75 46.94 35.62
C GLY A 852 -29.06 47.61 36.81
N ARG A 853 -28.47 48.81 36.63
CA ARG A 853 -28.08 49.66 37.76
C ARG A 853 -29.30 50.43 38.27
N ILE A 854 -29.49 50.42 39.58
CA ILE A 854 -30.51 51.20 40.27
C ILE A 854 -29.80 52.37 40.95
N TYR A 855 -30.22 53.60 40.68
CA TYR A 855 -29.62 54.81 41.22
C TYR A 855 -30.26 55.19 42.57
N GLU A 856 -29.43 55.58 43.54
CA GLU A 856 -29.84 56.13 44.83
C GLU A 856 -29.45 57.63 44.90
N ASN A 857 -30.38 58.49 45.31
CA ASN A 857 -30.17 59.95 45.46
C ASN A 857 -29.61 60.62 44.18
N ASP A 858 -28.77 61.65 44.33
CA ASP A 858 -28.23 62.48 43.24
C ASP A 858 -27.12 61.84 42.38
N ASP A 859 -26.73 60.59 42.64
CA ASP A 859 -25.68 59.85 41.89
C ASP A 859 -25.91 59.91 40.37
N PHE A 860 -27.17 59.74 39.96
CA PHE A 860 -27.59 59.83 38.56
C PHE A 860 -27.25 61.18 37.92
N ASN A 861 -27.54 62.30 38.61
CA ASN A 861 -27.29 63.65 38.09
C ASN A 861 -25.79 63.90 37.89
N GLN A 862 -24.97 63.51 38.87
CA GLN A 862 -23.53 63.71 38.82
C GLN A 862 -22.89 62.88 37.69
N GLU A 863 -23.33 61.64 37.48
CA GLU A 863 -22.81 60.80 36.40
C GLU A 863 -23.27 61.27 35.02
N GLN A 864 -24.54 61.67 34.83
CA GLN A 864 -24.99 62.23 33.54
C GLN A 864 -24.22 63.49 33.17
N SER A 865 -23.95 64.39 34.13
CA SER A 865 -23.20 65.61 33.84
C SER A 865 -21.74 65.32 33.41
N ASN A 866 -21.06 64.41 34.12
CA ASN A 866 -19.71 63.96 33.78
C ASN A 866 -19.63 63.24 32.42
N HIS A 867 -20.65 62.47 32.03
CA HIS A 867 -20.72 61.81 30.72
C HIS A 867 -20.99 62.82 29.59
N ARG A 868 -21.91 63.76 29.83
CA ARG A 868 -22.31 64.80 28.88
C ARG A 868 -21.15 65.72 28.53
N GLU A 869 -20.38 66.20 29.52
CA GLU A 869 -19.19 67.05 29.27
C GLU A 869 -18.19 66.34 28.32
N ARG A 870 -17.81 65.10 28.65
CA ARG A 870 -16.91 64.25 27.83
C ARG A 870 -17.46 63.99 26.43
N THR A 871 -18.78 63.93 26.27
CA THR A 871 -19.42 63.68 24.97
C THR A 871 -19.51 64.95 24.13
N VAL A 872 -19.78 66.11 24.74
CA VAL A 872 -19.70 67.42 24.08
C VAL A 872 -18.30 67.69 23.55
N THR A 873 -17.24 67.37 24.31
CA THR A 873 -15.84 67.51 23.82
C THR A 873 -15.60 66.71 22.53
N LYS A 874 -16.14 65.48 22.44
CA LYS A 874 -16.03 64.63 21.24
C LYS A 874 -16.85 65.17 20.07
N LEU A 875 -18.08 65.64 20.32
CA LEU A 875 -18.94 66.25 19.30
C LEU A 875 -18.30 67.50 18.68
N VAL A 876 -17.70 68.37 19.51
CA VAL A 876 -16.97 69.55 19.04
C VAL A 876 -15.74 69.16 18.22
N ALA A 877 -14.99 68.13 18.61
CA ALA A 877 -13.84 67.64 17.84
C ALA A 877 -14.23 67.08 16.45
N LEU A 878 -15.34 66.32 16.36
CA LEU A 878 -15.87 65.83 15.08
C LEU A 878 -16.31 66.97 14.15
N HIS A 879 -16.93 68.02 14.72
CA HIS A 879 -17.30 69.23 13.96
C HIS A 879 -16.08 70.03 13.48
N GLN A 880 -15.02 70.09 14.29
CA GLN A 880 -13.76 70.73 13.89
C GLN A 880 -13.06 70.00 12.74
N ASP A 881 -13.11 68.66 12.68
CA ASP A 881 -12.61 67.92 11.51
C ASP A 881 -13.46 68.24 10.26
N ILE A 882 -14.79 68.28 10.36
CA ILE A 882 -15.66 68.70 9.24
C ILE A 882 -15.25 70.08 8.70
N ILE A 883 -15.01 71.07 9.59
CA ILE A 883 -14.53 72.42 9.22
C ILE A 883 -13.15 72.37 8.54
N HIS A 884 -12.23 71.51 9.01
CA HIS A 884 -10.91 71.32 8.42
C HIS A 884 -10.99 70.70 7.02
N LYS A 885 -11.74 69.61 6.85
CA LYS A 885 -11.98 68.92 5.58
C LYS A 885 -12.59 69.88 4.55
N MET A 886 -13.61 70.64 4.95
CA MET A 886 -14.25 71.64 4.07
C MET A 886 -13.33 72.81 3.74
N SER A 887 -12.39 73.19 4.60
CA SER A 887 -11.36 74.19 4.29
C SER A 887 -10.38 73.69 3.24
N LEU A 888 -9.92 72.44 3.34
CA LEU A 888 -9.05 71.82 2.32
C LEU A 888 -9.73 71.72 0.94
N VAL A 889 -11.04 71.47 0.93
CA VAL A 889 -11.85 71.50 -0.30
C VAL A 889 -12.02 72.94 -0.81
N ARG A 890 -12.32 73.92 0.06
CA ARG A 890 -12.42 75.34 -0.32
C ARG A 890 -11.16 75.81 -1.05
N ASP A 891 -9.99 75.48 -0.50
CA ASP A 891 -8.70 75.91 -1.03
C ASP A 891 -8.39 75.30 -2.42
N THR A 892 -9.12 74.24 -2.81
CA THR A 892 -9.13 73.71 -4.18
C THR A 892 -9.94 74.56 -5.17
N PHE A 893 -10.76 75.54 -4.72
CA PHE A 893 -11.59 76.43 -5.55
C PHE A 893 -11.39 77.94 -5.30
N VAL A 894 -10.54 78.34 -4.34
CA VAL A 894 -10.31 79.76 -3.95
C VAL A 894 -9.97 80.70 -5.12
N SER A 895 -9.31 80.21 -6.18
CA SER A 895 -8.82 81.03 -7.30
C SER A 895 -9.79 81.17 -8.48
N GLU A 896 -11.05 80.74 -8.36
CA GLU A 896 -11.95 80.55 -9.51
C GLU A 896 -13.15 81.51 -9.54
N ASN A 897 -13.72 81.66 -10.75
CA ASN A 897 -14.75 82.62 -11.17
C ASN A 897 -15.90 82.81 -10.14
N PRO A 898 -16.45 84.02 -9.91
CA PRO A 898 -17.58 84.28 -9.01
C PRO A 898 -18.76 83.29 -9.10
N ASP A 899 -19.09 82.75 -10.27
CA ASP A 899 -20.14 81.71 -10.41
C ASP A 899 -19.79 80.42 -9.64
N VAL A 900 -18.51 80.04 -9.62
CA VAL A 900 -17.98 78.89 -8.86
C VAL A 900 -18.01 79.20 -7.36
N GLN A 901 -17.71 80.44 -6.94
CA GLN A 901 -17.83 80.86 -5.53
C GLN A 901 -19.29 80.84 -5.04
N ALA A 902 -20.24 81.24 -5.88
CA ALA A 902 -21.68 81.15 -5.57
C ALA A 902 -22.13 79.68 -5.41
N ARG A 903 -21.64 78.77 -6.26
CA ARG A 903 -21.90 77.32 -6.11
C ARG A 903 -21.19 76.70 -4.90
N TRP A 904 -19.99 77.16 -4.57
CA TRP A 904 -19.31 76.80 -3.33
C TRP A 904 -20.12 77.21 -2.10
N TYR A 905 -20.70 78.42 -2.08
CA TYR A 905 -21.57 78.87 -1.00
C TYR A 905 -22.77 77.93 -0.80
N SER A 906 -23.53 77.61 -1.87
CA SER A 906 -24.64 76.64 -1.81
C SER A 906 -24.21 75.24 -1.36
N TYR A 907 -22.98 74.81 -1.71
CA TYR A 907 -22.40 73.57 -1.18
C TYR A 907 -22.16 73.66 0.33
N THR A 908 -21.61 74.76 0.85
CA THR A 908 -21.38 74.92 2.29
C THR A 908 -22.69 74.94 3.09
N GLU A 909 -23.73 75.61 2.58
CA GLU A 909 -25.06 75.61 3.19
C GLU A 909 -25.69 74.21 3.23
N ARG A 910 -25.53 73.41 2.15
CA ARG A 910 -26.01 72.02 2.14
C ARG A 910 -25.31 71.15 3.18
N MET A 911 -24.00 71.28 3.36
CA MET A 911 -23.27 70.50 4.37
C MET A 911 -23.61 70.94 5.79
N ASP A 912 -23.88 72.23 6.01
CA ASP A 912 -24.38 72.75 7.29
C ASP A 912 -25.72 72.14 7.68
N ARG A 913 -26.67 72.02 6.73
CA ARG A 913 -27.94 71.32 6.95
C ARG A 913 -27.76 69.84 7.29
N TYR A 914 -26.80 69.13 6.68
CA TYR A 914 -26.49 67.74 7.05
C TYR A 914 -25.87 67.62 8.46
N CYS A 915 -25.08 68.60 8.90
CA CYS A 915 -24.54 68.61 10.26
C CYS A 915 -25.63 68.92 11.29
N GLN A 916 -26.52 69.89 10.99
CA GLN A 916 -27.70 70.18 11.80
C GLN A 916 -28.61 68.95 11.95
N GLU A 917 -28.86 68.19 10.88
CA GLU A 917 -29.62 66.93 10.92
C GLU A 917 -28.99 65.93 11.91
N ALA A 918 -27.67 65.76 11.85
CA ALA A 918 -26.95 64.86 12.75
C ALA A 918 -27.06 65.27 14.24
N PHE A 919 -26.97 66.57 14.55
CA PHE A 919 -27.16 67.06 15.91
C PHE A 919 -28.61 66.95 16.41
N ARG A 920 -29.62 67.11 15.55
CA ARG A 920 -31.02 66.84 15.91
C ARG A 920 -31.24 65.36 16.23
N LEU A 921 -30.70 64.47 15.40
CA LEU A 921 -30.77 63.02 15.63
C LEU A 921 -30.05 62.60 16.92
N ASN A 922 -28.91 63.22 17.25
CA ASN A 922 -28.18 62.98 18.50
C ASN A 922 -29.06 63.20 19.76
N VAL A 923 -29.74 64.36 19.83
CA VAL A 923 -30.65 64.68 20.94
C VAL A 923 -31.89 63.78 20.91
N LYS A 924 -32.49 63.56 19.73
CA LYS A 924 -33.66 62.68 19.55
C LYS A 924 -33.41 61.25 20.03
N PHE A 925 -32.25 60.66 19.73
CA PHE A 925 -31.91 59.32 20.21
C PHE A 925 -31.58 59.30 21.71
N SER A 926 -30.88 60.32 22.22
CA SER A 926 -30.56 60.44 23.66
C SER A 926 -31.84 60.52 24.52
N LEU A 927 -32.82 61.33 24.12
CA LEU A 927 -34.14 61.40 24.76
C LEU A 927 -34.98 60.14 24.50
N GLY A 928 -34.84 59.51 23.32
CA GLY A 928 -35.54 58.29 22.96
C GLY A 928 -35.21 57.11 23.87
N ASP A 929 -33.94 56.98 24.28
CA ASP A 929 -33.49 55.95 25.22
C ASP A 929 -33.93 56.24 26.67
N LEU A 930 -33.88 57.50 27.11
CA LEU A 930 -34.46 57.93 28.39
C LEU A 930 -35.97 57.62 28.47
N ARG A 931 -36.71 57.89 27.40
CA ARG A 931 -38.13 57.51 27.28
C ARG A 931 -38.34 56.01 27.37
N ARG A 932 -37.48 55.17 26.77
CA ARG A 932 -37.59 53.71 26.87
C ARG A 932 -37.34 53.20 28.29
N ALA A 933 -36.38 53.78 29.01
CA ALA A 933 -36.09 53.40 30.39
C ALA A 933 -37.27 53.68 31.34
N ILE A 934 -37.99 54.79 31.13
CA ILE A 934 -39.10 55.21 32.01
C ILE A 934 -40.43 54.56 31.62
N ASN A 935 -40.75 54.50 30.32
CA ASN A 935 -42.05 54.03 29.83
C ASN A 935 -42.08 52.55 29.43
N GLY A 936 -40.92 51.89 29.39
CA GLY A 936 -40.75 50.58 28.76
C GLY A 936 -40.79 50.64 27.23
N ASP A 937 -40.51 49.51 26.58
CA ASP A 937 -40.49 49.36 25.11
C ASP A 937 -41.86 48.88 24.57
N GLY A 938 -42.94 49.15 25.30
CA GLY A 938 -44.34 48.81 24.94
C GLY A 938 -44.71 47.32 24.98
N ARG A 939 -43.76 46.42 25.26
CA ARG A 939 -43.97 44.96 25.40
C ARG A 939 -43.58 44.38 26.75
N ASN A 940 -42.54 44.93 27.35
CA ASN A 940 -42.05 44.57 28.68
C ASN A 940 -42.22 45.77 29.61
N GLU A 941 -42.48 45.51 30.89
CA GLU A 941 -42.41 46.56 31.92
C GLU A 941 -40.97 47.11 32.03
N PRO A 942 -40.79 48.39 32.36
CA PRO A 942 -39.45 48.96 32.54
C PRO A 942 -38.77 48.37 33.77
N ASN A 943 -37.48 48.05 33.64
CA ASN A 943 -36.64 47.60 34.76
C ASN A 943 -36.57 48.69 35.86
N PRO A 944 -36.42 48.31 37.15
CA PRO A 944 -36.16 49.27 38.21
C PRO A 944 -34.88 50.06 37.92
N PHE A 945 -34.97 51.38 38.10
CA PHE A 945 -33.99 52.37 37.66
C PHE A 945 -33.65 53.37 38.76
N PHE A 946 -34.63 53.77 39.59
CA PHE A 946 -34.39 54.51 40.83
C PHE A 946 -34.87 53.71 42.04
N LYS A 947 -34.17 53.85 43.17
CA LYS A 947 -34.62 53.34 44.45
C LYS A 947 -35.23 54.45 45.30
N ILE A 948 -36.32 54.15 46.01
CA ILE A 948 -36.96 55.05 46.96
C ILE A 948 -37.12 54.33 48.30
N LEU A 949 -36.60 54.93 49.36
CA LEU A 949 -36.76 54.47 50.73
C LEU A 949 -38.07 55.01 51.30
N LEU A 950 -38.85 54.16 51.98
CA LEU A 950 -40.00 54.60 52.76
C LEU A 950 -39.66 54.61 54.25
N ASN A 951 -39.76 55.80 54.87
CA ASN A 951 -39.53 55.97 56.30
C ASN A 951 -40.81 56.39 57.04
N LEU A 952 -40.89 56.07 58.33
CA LEU A 952 -41.90 56.59 59.25
C LEU A 952 -41.31 57.81 59.97
N ASP A 953 -41.88 59.00 59.75
CA ASP A 953 -41.53 60.22 60.48
C ASP A 953 -42.72 60.69 61.32
N GLY A 954 -42.55 60.65 62.65
CA GLY A 954 -43.63 60.80 63.64
C GLY A 954 -44.76 59.78 63.42
N SER A 955 -45.86 60.25 62.84
CA SER A 955 -47.05 59.45 62.51
C SER A 955 -47.31 59.36 61.00
N SER A 956 -46.34 59.75 60.15
CA SER A 956 -46.51 59.90 58.70
C SER A 956 -45.49 59.08 57.90
N LEU A 957 -45.92 58.61 56.72
CA LEU A 957 -45.09 57.84 55.79
C LEU A 957 -44.47 58.77 54.73
N VAL A 958 -43.15 58.82 54.66
CA VAL A 958 -42.41 59.75 53.79
C VAL A 958 -41.45 59.01 52.86
N PHE A 959 -41.57 59.27 51.56
CA PHE A 959 -40.68 58.76 50.51
C PHE A 959 -39.42 59.61 50.39
N THR A 960 -38.26 58.96 50.37
CA THR A 960 -36.94 59.59 50.17
C THR A 960 -36.21 58.91 49.01
N PRO A 961 -35.94 59.60 47.88
CA PRO A 961 -36.40 60.95 47.51
C PRO A 961 -37.90 61.01 47.19
N THR A 962 -38.48 62.22 47.11
CA THR A 962 -39.90 62.39 46.76
C THR A 962 -40.13 62.34 45.24
N ILE A 963 -41.31 61.87 44.82
CA ILE A 963 -41.67 61.78 43.39
C ILE A 963 -41.60 63.13 42.63
N PRO A 964 -42.00 64.29 43.22
CA PRO A 964 -41.80 65.59 42.57
C PRO A 964 -40.34 65.92 42.29
N GLN A 965 -39.44 65.73 43.27
CA GLN A 965 -37.99 65.96 43.08
C GLN A 965 -37.42 65.09 41.95
N LEU A 966 -37.85 63.82 41.88
CA LEU A 966 -37.47 62.88 40.83
C LEU A 966 -38.03 63.31 39.44
N THR A 967 -39.19 63.97 39.43
CA THR A 967 -39.79 64.54 38.21
C THR A 967 -38.97 65.73 37.70
N ASP A 968 -38.64 66.69 38.57
CA ASP A 968 -37.85 67.87 38.24
C ASP A 968 -36.44 67.50 37.74
N VAL A 969 -35.80 66.53 38.39
CA VAL A 969 -34.51 65.97 37.98
C VAL A 969 -34.55 65.48 36.53
N VAL A 970 -35.49 64.60 36.18
CA VAL A 970 -35.57 64.03 34.83
C VAL A 970 -35.98 65.05 33.78
N ILE A 971 -36.84 66.02 34.12
CA ILE A 971 -37.20 67.11 33.21
C ILE A 971 -35.97 67.97 32.88
N SER A 972 -35.21 68.38 33.91
CA SER A 972 -34.04 69.24 33.75
C SER A 972 -32.95 68.66 32.84
N LEU A 973 -32.89 67.33 32.71
CA LEU A 973 -31.94 66.67 31.80
C LEU A 973 -32.24 66.98 30.32
N GLY A 974 -33.50 67.16 29.92
CA GLY A 974 -33.87 67.53 28.55
C GLY A 974 -33.31 68.88 28.14
N ASP A 975 -33.58 69.91 28.96
CA ASP A 975 -33.04 71.26 28.79
C ASP A 975 -31.50 71.25 28.74
N GLN A 976 -30.86 70.44 29.60
CA GLN A 976 -29.41 70.28 29.63
C GLN A 976 -28.83 69.57 28.37
N LEU A 977 -29.60 68.74 27.66
CA LEU A 977 -29.19 68.19 26.37
C LEU A 977 -29.22 69.24 25.25
N ILE A 978 -30.24 70.08 25.24
CA ILE A 978 -30.39 71.14 24.23
C ILE A 978 -29.32 72.22 24.44
N ALA A 979 -29.09 72.64 25.70
CA ALA A 979 -28.05 73.59 26.07
C ALA A 979 -26.63 73.12 25.66
N ALA A 980 -26.38 71.81 25.67
CA ALA A 980 -25.09 71.22 25.25
C ALA A 980 -24.73 71.51 23.77
N LEU A 981 -25.72 71.78 22.91
CA LEU A 981 -25.51 72.12 21.49
C LEU A 981 -25.29 73.63 21.25
N ALA A 982 -25.50 74.50 22.24
CA ALA A 982 -25.50 75.95 22.05
C ALA A 982 -24.15 76.53 21.58
N ASN A 983 -23.04 75.86 21.91
CA ASN A 983 -21.67 76.29 21.62
C ASN A 983 -21.16 75.86 20.23
N ILE A 984 -21.99 75.27 19.36
CA ILE A 984 -21.59 74.71 18.07
C ILE A 984 -21.85 75.72 16.93
N PRO A 985 -20.81 76.26 16.25
CA PRO A 985 -20.96 77.29 15.22
C PRO A 985 -21.45 76.72 13.88
N ARG A 986 -22.16 77.53 13.08
CA ARG A 986 -22.61 77.12 11.72
C ARG A 986 -21.43 77.10 10.75
N LEU A 987 -21.41 76.13 9.84
CA LEU A 987 -20.32 75.96 8.87
C LEU A 987 -20.15 77.14 7.88
N PRO A 988 -21.21 77.80 7.35
CA PRO A 988 -21.05 78.91 6.41
C PRO A 988 -20.37 80.12 7.06
N GLU A 989 -20.68 80.41 8.32
CA GLU A 989 -20.11 81.52 9.09
C GLU A 989 -18.58 81.36 9.24
N VAL A 990 -18.14 80.16 9.63
CA VAL A 990 -16.72 79.84 9.83
C VAL A 990 -15.96 79.78 8.50
N LEU A 991 -16.53 79.15 7.48
CA LEU A 991 -15.83 78.87 6.22
C LEU A 991 -15.78 80.06 5.26
N THR A 992 -16.76 80.97 5.33
CA THR A 992 -16.89 82.11 4.40
C THR A 992 -16.66 83.48 5.04
N LYS A 993 -16.60 83.58 6.38
CA LYS A 993 -16.42 84.82 7.17
C LYS A 993 -17.48 85.91 6.99
N ASN A 994 -18.50 85.70 6.15
CA ASN A 994 -19.60 86.64 5.99
C ASN A 994 -20.64 86.46 7.09
N LYS A 995 -20.66 87.38 8.06
CA LYS A 995 -21.82 87.56 8.94
C LYS A 995 -23.00 88.09 8.11
N ILE A 996 -23.89 87.20 7.68
CA ILE A 996 -25.36 87.33 7.56
C ILE A 996 -25.88 86.04 6.93
N THR A 997 -26.29 85.10 7.79
CA THR A 997 -27.46 84.25 7.54
C THR A 997 -28.36 84.39 8.76
N GLY A 998 -29.65 84.68 8.57
CA GLY A 998 -30.63 84.81 9.66
C GLY A 998 -31.03 83.47 10.28
N THR A 999 -30.15 82.48 10.21
CA THR A 999 -30.36 81.10 10.66
C THR A 999 -30.08 81.00 12.16
N PRO A 1000 -31.06 80.58 12.99
CA PRO A 1000 -30.81 80.38 14.42
C PRO A 1000 -29.76 79.29 14.70
N SER A 1001 -29.27 79.26 15.94
CA SER A 1001 -28.28 78.27 16.40
C SER A 1001 -28.81 76.85 16.26
N ILE A 1002 -27.91 75.86 16.19
CA ILE A 1002 -28.30 74.46 16.05
C ILE A 1002 -29.19 74.04 17.23
N ALA A 1003 -28.87 74.47 18.46
CA ALA A 1003 -29.70 74.25 19.64
C ALA A 1003 -31.14 74.77 19.47
N ALA A 1004 -31.33 76.03 19.09
CA ALA A 1004 -32.65 76.64 18.93
C ALA A 1004 -33.48 76.00 17.79
N MET A 1005 -32.83 75.36 16.81
CA MET A 1005 -33.52 74.58 15.77
C MET A 1005 -33.85 73.14 16.19
N VAL A 1006 -33.26 72.64 17.28
CA VAL A 1006 -33.58 71.33 17.88
C VAL A 1006 -34.65 71.49 18.98
N GLU A 1007 -34.61 72.60 19.72
CA GLU A 1007 -35.61 73.01 20.72
C GLU A 1007 -37.01 73.18 20.10
N ALA A 1008 -37.08 73.74 18.89
CA ALA A 1008 -38.32 73.95 18.16
C ALA A 1008 -38.84 72.71 17.37
N ASP A 1009 -38.25 71.52 17.55
CA ASP A 1009 -38.61 70.32 16.80
C ASP A 1009 -39.79 69.55 17.43
N GLU A 1010 -40.85 69.33 16.65
CA GLU A 1010 -42.06 68.63 17.10
C GLU A 1010 -41.82 67.18 17.53
N GLU A 1011 -40.80 66.49 17.04
CA GLU A 1011 -40.49 65.12 17.48
C GLU A 1011 -39.76 65.11 18.83
N VAL A 1012 -38.85 66.06 19.06
CA VAL A 1012 -38.15 66.26 20.33
C VAL A 1012 -39.15 66.58 21.45
N ILE A 1013 -40.01 67.59 21.24
CA ILE A 1013 -41.02 68.02 22.21
C ILE A 1013 -41.96 66.85 22.59
N ARG A 1014 -42.45 66.08 21.61
CA ARG A 1014 -43.33 64.91 21.87
C ARG A 1014 -42.64 63.78 22.63
N ILE A 1015 -41.32 63.63 22.54
CA ILE A 1015 -40.57 62.65 23.34
C ILE A 1015 -40.51 63.11 24.80
N GLU A 1016 -40.25 64.40 25.06
CA GLU A 1016 -40.25 64.94 26.42
C GLU A 1016 -41.64 64.90 27.08
N GLU A 1017 -42.70 65.28 26.37
CA GLU A 1017 -44.08 65.13 26.85
C GLU A 1017 -44.43 63.66 27.17
N SER A 1018 -43.81 62.72 26.47
CA SER A 1018 -43.98 61.29 26.74
C SER A 1018 -43.22 60.84 27.99
N ILE A 1019 -42.06 61.44 28.28
CA ILE A 1019 -41.30 61.21 29.53
C ILE A 1019 -42.06 61.81 30.72
N LYS A 1020 -42.46 63.08 30.60
CA LYS A 1020 -43.20 63.85 31.63
C LYS A 1020 -44.46 63.10 32.10
N ARG A 1021 -45.25 62.53 31.18
CA ARG A 1021 -46.42 61.69 31.51
C ARG A 1021 -46.07 60.37 32.22
N GLY A 1022 -45.03 59.68 31.78
CA GLY A 1022 -44.64 58.37 32.35
C GLY A 1022 -44.26 58.42 33.83
N ILE A 1023 -43.64 59.53 34.27
CA ILE A 1023 -43.32 59.76 35.68
C ILE A 1023 -44.59 60.06 36.48
N ILE A 1024 -45.49 60.90 35.97
CA ILE A 1024 -46.76 61.23 36.65
C ILE A 1024 -47.64 59.98 36.83
N ASP A 1025 -47.68 59.08 35.84
CA ASP A 1025 -48.48 57.85 35.90
C ASP A 1025 -47.95 56.78 36.87
N ILE A 1026 -46.79 56.96 37.52
CA ILE A 1026 -46.29 56.02 38.54
C ILE A 1026 -46.86 56.28 39.95
N VAL A 1027 -47.50 57.43 40.18
CA VAL A 1027 -48.08 57.77 41.49
C VAL A 1027 -49.18 56.78 41.90
N LYS A 1028 -49.95 56.21 40.95
CA LYS A 1028 -51.04 55.27 41.26
C LYS A 1028 -50.51 53.87 41.65
N PRO A 1029 -49.65 53.19 40.85
CA PRO A 1029 -49.13 51.86 41.24
C PRO A 1029 -48.27 51.85 42.51
N VAL A 1030 -47.74 53.00 42.95
CA VAL A 1030 -47.02 53.14 44.22
C VAL A 1030 -47.96 53.14 45.44
N GLN A 1031 -49.28 53.35 45.26
CA GLN A 1031 -50.26 53.27 46.35
C GLN A 1031 -50.65 51.84 46.73
N ASP A 1032 -50.63 50.89 45.80
CA ASP A 1032 -51.04 49.51 46.10
C ASP A 1032 -50.14 48.83 47.16
N PRO A 1033 -48.79 48.97 47.13
CA PRO A 1033 -47.92 48.49 48.21
C PRO A 1033 -48.06 49.26 49.54
N LEU A 1034 -48.46 50.54 49.51
CA LEU A 1034 -48.72 51.30 50.75
C LEU A 1034 -49.94 50.77 51.50
N GLY A 1035 -51.01 50.41 50.77
CA GLY A 1035 -52.25 49.86 51.35
C GLY A 1035 -52.08 48.51 52.07
N HIS A 1036 -50.96 47.81 51.86
CA HIS A 1036 -50.60 46.66 52.69
C HIS A 1036 -50.15 47.09 54.09
N TRP A 1037 -49.29 48.10 54.19
CA TRP A 1037 -48.74 48.58 55.46
C TRP A 1037 -49.76 49.34 56.33
N ASP A 1038 -50.80 49.92 55.70
CA ASP A 1038 -51.93 50.54 56.41
C ASP A 1038 -52.66 49.59 57.38
N GLN A 1039 -52.55 48.27 57.20
CA GLN A 1039 -53.11 47.28 58.15
C GLN A 1039 -52.46 47.31 59.54
N PHE A 1040 -51.27 47.91 59.67
CA PHE A 1040 -50.52 48.02 60.92
C PHE A 1040 -50.60 49.43 61.54
N ARG A 1041 -51.30 50.37 60.89
CA ARG A 1041 -51.34 51.80 61.21
C ARG A 1041 -51.69 52.13 62.67
N GLU A 1042 -52.64 51.41 63.25
CA GLU A 1042 -53.08 51.60 64.64
C GLU A 1042 -51.94 51.48 65.67
N ILE A 1043 -50.86 50.75 65.35
CA ILE A 1043 -49.76 50.45 66.27
C ILE A 1043 -48.90 51.69 66.56
N TRP A 1044 -48.79 52.61 65.59
CA TRP A 1044 -48.02 53.85 65.71
C TRP A 1044 -48.89 55.11 65.85
N GLU A 1045 -50.14 55.09 65.37
CA GLU A 1045 -51.07 56.21 65.55
C GLU A 1045 -51.71 56.29 66.95
N GLN A 1046 -51.85 55.17 67.68
CA GLN A 1046 -52.49 55.21 69.01
C GLN A 1046 -51.60 55.85 70.09
N PRO A 1047 -52.12 56.82 70.88
CA PRO A 1047 -51.37 57.47 71.96
C PRO A 1047 -51.16 56.50 73.14
N LYS A 1048 -49.93 56.01 73.28
CA LYS A 1048 -49.62 54.87 74.17
C LYS A 1048 -50.01 55.13 75.63
N ASP A 1049 -49.71 56.31 76.14
CA ASP A 1049 -49.96 56.70 77.53
C ASP A 1049 -51.45 56.78 77.90
N GLU A 1050 -52.32 57.21 76.97
CA GLU A 1050 -53.78 57.27 77.23
C GLU A 1050 -54.38 55.87 77.38
N VAL A 1051 -53.97 54.93 76.50
CA VAL A 1051 -54.41 53.53 76.56
C VAL A 1051 -53.93 52.87 77.86
N ILE A 1052 -52.70 53.13 78.30
CA ILE A 1052 -52.16 52.58 79.55
C ILE A 1052 -52.90 53.14 80.78
N ASN A 1053 -53.19 54.44 80.80
CA ASN A 1053 -53.97 55.06 81.87
C ASN A 1053 -55.39 54.47 81.93
N HIS A 1054 -56.04 54.25 80.78
CA HIS A 1054 -57.36 53.61 80.73
C HIS A 1054 -57.36 52.18 81.27
N TYR A 1055 -56.29 51.39 81.02
CA TYR A 1055 -56.13 50.06 81.62
C TYR A 1055 -55.93 50.13 83.16
N ARG A 1056 -55.25 51.18 83.66
CA ARG A 1056 -55.06 51.46 85.09
C ARG A 1056 -56.38 51.81 85.78
N GLU A 1057 -57.17 52.70 85.19
CA GLU A 1057 -58.48 53.14 85.73
C GLU A 1057 -59.48 51.97 85.87
N ILE A 1058 -59.56 51.11 84.86
CA ILE A 1058 -60.48 49.96 84.83
C ILE A 1058 -60.03 48.83 85.78
N LYS A 1059 -58.78 48.85 86.27
CA LYS A 1059 -58.14 47.74 87.03
C LYS A 1059 -58.30 46.39 86.30
N ARG A 1060 -58.04 46.41 84.99
CA ARG A 1060 -58.22 45.26 84.08
C ARG A 1060 -57.37 44.06 84.54
N SER A 1061 -57.94 42.85 84.45
CA SER A 1061 -57.30 41.64 85.00
C SER A 1061 -55.98 41.30 84.28
N ALA A 1062 -55.01 40.80 85.05
CA ALA A 1062 -53.67 40.47 84.56
C ALA A 1062 -53.68 39.47 83.39
N THR A 1063 -54.64 38.54 83.39
CA THR A 1063 -54.86 37.56 82.32
C THR A 1063 -55.19 38.22 80.97
N SER A 1064 -55.88 39.37 80.97
CA SER A 1064 -56.11 40.13 79.73
C SER A 1064 -54.85 40.85 79.27
N ILE A 1065 -54.11 41.51 80.18
CA ILE A 1065 -52.87 42.23 79.85
C ILE A 1065 -51.88 41.26 79.17
N LYS A 1066 -51.77 40.03 79.70
CA LYS A 1066 -50.99 38.95 79.10
C LYS A 1066 -51.42 38.57 77.68
N ALA A 1067 -52.72 38.54 77.40
CA ALA A 1067 -53.24 38.22 76.07
C ALA A 1067 -52.90 39.33 75.05
N ASP A 1068 -52.99 40.59 75.47
CA ASP A 1068 -52.68 41.75 74.62
C ASP A 1068 -51.16 41.84 74.32
N ILE A 1069 -50.30 41.54 75.31
CA ILE A 1069 -48.83 41.39 75.09
C ILE A 1069 -48.53 40.33 74.02
N GLY A 1070 -49.24 39.19 74.04
CA GLY A 1070 -49.09 38.11 73.05
C GLY A 1070 -49.43 38.54 71.62
N ARG A 1071 -50.46 39.38 71.44
CA ARG A 1071 -50.85 39.91 70.11
C ARG A 1071 -49.75 40.76 69.48
N PHE A 1072 -49.11 41.65 70.25
CA PHE A 1072 -47.99 42.45 69.75
C PHE A 1072 -46.78 41.59 69.34
N THR A 1073 -46.56 40.44 69.98
CA THR A 1073 -45.52 39.47 69.56
C THR A 1073 -45.84 38.88 68.19
N GLU A 1074 -47.08 38.42 67.98
CA GLU A 1074 -47.51 37.83 66.71
C GLU A 1074 -47.41 38.83 65.54
N VAL A 1075 -47.80 40.09 65.77
CA VAL A 1075 -47.69 41.15 64.76
C VAL A 1075 -46.23 41.51 64.46
N THR A 1076 -45.36 41.54 65.47
CA THR A 1076 -43.91 41.75 65.26
C THR A 1076 -43.32 40.73 64.29
N ASN A 1077 -43.71 39.46 64.41
CA ASN A 1077 -43.24 38.41 63.50
C ASN A 1077 -43.77 38.61 62.08
N LYS A 1078 -45.08 38.86 61.90
CA LYS A 1078 -45.69 39.12 60.58
C LYS A 1078 -45.05 40.31 59.86
N VAL A 1079 -44.73 41.38 60.60
CA VAL A 1079 -44.04 42.58 60.09
C VAL A 1079 -42.59 42.27 59.68
N LEU A 1080 -41.92 41.31 60.33
CA LEU A 1080 -40.56 40.90 59.96
C LEU A 1080 -40.55 39.93 58.77
N ASP A 1081 -41.54 39.06 58.63
CA ASP A 1081 -41.66 38.08 57.54
C ASP A 1081 -42.04 38.71 56.18
N ALA A 1082 -42.74 39.85 56.17
CA ALA A 1082 -43.16 40.55 54.95
C ALA A 1082 -41.99 41.02 54.07
N GLU A 1083 -42.17 41.12 52.75
CA GLU A 1083 -41.08 41.49 51.83
C GLU A 1083 -40.56 42.92 52.08
N ALA A 1084 -39.24 43.08 52.13
CA ALA A 1084 -38.60 44.35 52.46
C ALA A 1084 -38.36 45.26 51.24
N ILE A 1085 -38.38 44.71 50.03
CA ILE A 1085 -38.09 45.43 48.78
C ILE A 1085 -39.12 45.01 47.74
N VAL A 1086 -39.83 45.96 47.13
CA VAL A 1086 -40.87 45.72 46.11
C VAL A 1086 -40.61 46.59 44.89
N THR A 1087 -40.58 46.00 43.70
CA THR A 1087 -40.38 46.72 42.43
C THR A 1087 -41.71 47.14 41.81
N VAL A 1088 -41.84 48.43 41.47
CA VAL A 1088 -43.01 49.03 40.84
C VAL A 1088 -42.55 49.78 39.59
N ARG A 1089 -42.66 49.15 38.42
CA ARG A 1089 -42.11 49.67 37.15
C ARG A 1089 -40.62 50.08 37.32
N PHE A 1090 -40.27 51.32 36.94
CA PHE A 1090 -38.92 51.86 37.05
C PHE A 1090 -38.48 52.24 38.48
N LEU A 1091 -39.30 51.99 39.50
CA LEU A 1091 -38.97 52.25 40.90
C LEU A 1091 -38.77 50.97 41.70
N GLN A 1092 -37.78 50.97 42.59
CA GLN A 1092 -37.62 49.97 43.64
C GLN A 1092 -37.95 50.61 44.99
N LEU A 1093 -39.04 50.18 45.62
CA LEU A 1093 -39.46 50.64 46.94
C LEU A 1093 -38.78 49.78 48.01
N ASP A 1094 -38.12 50.42 48.98
CA ASP A 1094 -37.44 49.77 50.10
C ASP A 1094 -38.14 50.13 51.42
N PHE A 1095 -38.80 49.12 52.00
CA PHE A 1095 -39.58 49.19 53.24
C PHE A 1095 -38.76 48.81 54.49
N SER A 1096 -37.45 48.52 54.36
CA SER A 1096 -36.62 48.02 55.46
C SER A 1096 -36.63 48.94 56.69
N LEU A 1097 -36.68 50.25 56.48
CA LEU A 1097 -36.77 51.25 57.56
C LEU A 1097 -38.14 51.19 58.25
N LEU A 1098 -39.23 51.15 57.47
CA LEU A 1098 -40.60 51.03 58.00
C LEU A 1098 -40.80 49.74 58.81
N LYS A 1099 -40.33 48.59 58.30
CA LYS A 1099 -40.39 47.29 59.02
C LYS A 1099 -39.74 47.39 60.41
N ASN A 1100 -38.56 48.02 60.49
CA ASN A 1100 -37.84 48.22 61.74
C ASN A 1100 -38.58 49.18 62.70
N ALA A 1101 -39.18 50.26 62.17
CA ALA A 1101 -39.95 51.22 62.97
C ALA A 1101 -41.21 50.58 63.59
N ILE A 1102 -41.99 49.83 62.81
CA ILE A 1102 -43.18 49.13 63.30
C ILE A 1102 -42.81 48.09 64.37
N ALA A 1103 -41.76 47.30 64.12
CA ALA A 1103 -41.26 46.31 65.08
C ALA A 1103 -40.75 46.96 66.39
N ALA A 1104 -40.20 48.18 66.33
CA ALA A 1104 -39.80 48.93 67.52
C ALA A 1104 -41.02 49.38 68.35
N HIS A 1105 -42.10 49.88 67.72
CA HIS A 1105 -43.32 50.26 68.44
C HIS A 1105 -44.06 49.07 69.06
N CYS A 1106 -44.07 47.89 68.44
CA CYS A 1106 -44.61 46.68 69.08
C CYS A 1106 -43.88 46.32 70.38
N ARG A 1107 -42.54 46.41 70.40
CA ARG A 1107 -41.73 46.20 71.62
C ARG A 1107 -42.00 47.27 72.68
N GLU A 1108 -42.19 48.52 72.26
CA GLU A 1108 -42.56 49.62 73.16
C GLU A 1108 -43.89 49.36 73.86
N TRP A 1109 -44.91 48.91 73.13
CA TRP A 1109 -46.22 48.52 73.67
C TRP A 1109 -46.10 47.38 74.70
N GLN A 1110 -45.34 46.32 74.38
CA GLN A 1110 -45.09 45.21 75.29
C GLN A 1110 -44.46 45.67 76.61
N MET A 1111 -43.35 46.43 76.53
CA MET A 1111 -42.65 46.94 77.72
C MET A 1111 -43.54 47.81 78.61
N ARG A 1112 -44.34 48.69 78.02
CA ARG A 1112 -45.25 49.57 78.78
C ARG A 1112 -46.39 48.78 79.44
N LEU A 1113 -46.97 47.77 78.78
CA LEU A 1113 -47.99 46.89 79.37
C LEU A 1113 -47.43 46.03 80.52
N ILE A 1114 -46.18 45.57 80.41
CA ILE A 1114 -45.49 44.85 81.49
C ILE A 1114 -45.30 45.78 82.71
N ASN A 1115 -44.81 47.00 82.51
CA ASN A 1115 -44.61 47.97 83.59
C ASN A 1115 -45.91 48.35 84.31
N LEU A 1116 -47.05 48.41 83.62
CA LEU A 1116 -48.35 48.65 84.28
C LEU A 1116 -48.70 47.53 85.28
N LEU A 1117 -48.42 46.27 84.93
CA LEU A 1117 -48.70 45.12 85.81
C LEU A 1117 -47.74 45.05 87.01
N VAL A 1118 -46.51 45.56 86.85
CA VAL A 1118 -45.54 45.80 87.95
C VAL A 1118 -46.08 46.81 88.95
N ASP A 1119 -46.54 47.98 88.49
CA ASP A 1119 -47.04 49.03 89.39
C ASP A 1119 -48.27 48.54 90.19
N MET A 1120 -49.22 47.88 89.51
CA MET A 1120 -50.45 47.37 90.15
C MET A 1120 -50.17 46.32 91.23
N THR A 1121 -49.16 45.45 91.08
CA THR A 1121 -48.79 44.47 92.12
C THR A 1121 -48.10 45.11 93.31
N VAL A 1122 -47.19 46.06 93.07
CA VAL A 1122 -46.46 46.76 94.14
C VAL A 1122 -47.39 47.64 94.97
N GLU A 1123 -48.33 48.36 94.35
CA GLU A 1123 -49.33 49.15 95.07
C GLU A 1123 -50.18 48.26 96.02
N ASN A 1124 -50.75 47.18 95.50
CA ASN A 1124 -51.57 46.23 96.27
C ASN A 1124 -50.83 45.66 97.50
N LEU A 1125 -49.59 45.18 97.32
CA LEU A 1125 -48.77 44.67 98.43
C LEU A 1125 -48.46 45.77 99.47
N SER A 1126 -48.16 46.99 99.02
CA SER A 1126 -47.80 48.10 99.91
C SER A 1126 -48.98 48.57 100.78
N GLY A 1127 -50.20 48.55 100.24
CA GLY A 1127 -51.41 48.95 100.95
C GLY A 1127 -51.72 48.07 102.17
N ILE A 1128 -51.52 46.76 102.04
CA ILE A 1128 -51.74 45.79 103.12
C ILE A 1128 -50.78 46.06 104.29
N TYR A 1129 -49.48 46.19 104.02
CA TYR A 1129 -48.47 46.49 105.06
C TYR A 1129 -48.69 47.84 105.76
N LYS A 1130 -49.15 48.86 105.02
CA LYS A 1130 -49.46 50.16 105.61
C LYS A 1130 -50.61 50.09 106.62
N TYR A 1131 -51.68 49.35 106.29
CA TYR A 1131 -52.81 49.12 107.19
C TYR A 1131 -52.37 48.45 108.50
N MET A 1132 -51.54 47.40 108.44
CA MET A 1132 -50.99 46.74 109.65
C MET A 1132 -50.31 47.76 110.57
N SER A 1133 -49.34 48.51 110.05
CA SER A 1133 -48.50 49.41 110.84
C SER A 1133 -49.28 50.57 111.46
N GLU A 1134 -50.30 51.09 110.76
CA GLU A 1134 -51.11 52.20 111.21
C GLU A 1134 -52.06 51.79 112.35
N MET A 1135 -52.66 50.60 112.26
CA MET A 1135 -53.55 50.10 113.32
C MET A 1135 -52.79 49.66 114.58
N THR A 1136 -51.61 49.02 114.47
CA THR A 1136 -50.81 48.64 115.65
C THR A 1136 -50.51 49.87 116.52
N LYS A 1137 -50.08 50.97 115.89
CA LYS A 1137 -49.71 52.22 116.60
C LYS A 1137 -50.87 52.91 117.31
N ARG A 1138 -52.11 52.70 116.86
CA ARG A 1138 -53.29 53.35 117.44
C ARG A 1138 -53.85 52.62 118.65
N LEU A 1139 -53.64 51.31 118.75
CA LEU A 1139 -54.12 50.48 119.85
C LEU A 1139 -53.11 50.38 121.00
N SER A 1140 -51.81 50.55 120.74
CA SER A 1140 -50.74 50.38 121.73
C SER A 1140 -50.52 51.57 122.69
N HIS A 1141 -51.48 52.48 122.85
CA HIS A 1141 -51.34 53.68 123.69
C HIS A 1141 -52.22 53.59 124.94
N VAL A 1142 -51.59 53.56 126.11
CA VAL A 1142 -52.27 53.47 127.42
C VAL A 1142 -53.20 54.67 127.65
N PRO A 1143 -54.50 54.48 127.96
CA PRO A 1143 -55.42 55.58 128.27
C PRO A 1143 -55.25 56.11 129.70
N GLU A 1144 -55.18 57.43 129.84
CA GLU A 1144 -55.01 58.15 131.11
C GLU A 1144 -56.32 58.64 131.75
N ASN A 1145 -57.44 58.57 131.03
CA ASN A 1145 -58.74 59.09 131.47
C ASN A 1145 -59.87 58.13 131.08
N LEU A 1146 -60.92 58.04 131.93
CA LEU A 1146 -62.03 57.09 131.78
C LEU A 1146 -62.73 57.14 130.41
N THR A 1147 -62.86 58.34 129.82
CA THR A 1147 -63.45 58.52 128.47
C THR A 1147 -62.58 57.97 127.35
N LYS A 1148 -61.25 58.11 127.44
CA LYS A 1148 -60.32 57.57 126.43
C LYS A 1148 -60.25 56.04 126.46
N LEU A 1149 -60.52 55.43 127.61
CA LEU A 1149 -60.54 53.96 127.77
C LEU A 1149 -61.68 53.33 126.93
N VAL A 1150 -62.83 54.00 126.83
CA VAL A 1150 -63.95 53.59 125.98
C VAL A 1150 -63.58 53.70 124.49
N GLU A 1151 -63.00 54.84 124.07
CA GLU A 1151 -62.57 55.04 122.68
C GLU A 1151 -61.57 53.98 122.20
N SER A 1152 -60.67 53.50 123.07
CA SER A 1152 -59.75 52.40 122.75
C SER A 1152 -60.43 51.03 122.60
N MET A 1153 -61.52 50.77 123.34
CA MET A 1153 -62.25 49.50 123.24
C MET A 1153 -63.09 49.42 121.96
N ASP A 1154 -63.83 50.48 121.62
CA ASP A 1154 -64.60 50.58 120.37
C ASP A 1154 -63.70 50.43 119.12
N LEU A 1155 -62.47 50.97 119.18
CA LEU A 1155 -61.49 50.84 118.10
C LEU A 1155 -60.99 49.38 117.94
N LEU A 1156 -60.81 48.66 119.04
CA LEU A 1156 -60.29 47.29 119.07
C LEU A 1156 -61.32 46.30 118.48
N GLU A 1157 -62.60 46.44 118.84
CA GLU A 1157 -63.68 45.63 118.26
C GLU A 1157 -63.83 45.87 116.75
N LYS A 1158 -63.67 47.11 116.28
CA LYS A 1158 -63.71 47.42 114.84
C LYS A 1158 -62.57 46.75 114.06
N VAL A 1159 -61.33 46.84 114.55
CA VAL A 1159 -60.16 46.24 113.85
C VAL A 1159 -60.23 44.71 113.83
N PHE A 1160 -60.87 44.07 114.82
CA PHE A 1160 -61.11 42.62 114.80
C PHE A 1160 -62.02 42.17 113.65
N ASN A 1161 -62.99 42.99 113.24
CA ASN A 1161 -63.92 42.68 112.15
C ASN A 1161 -63.32 42.94 110.75
N GLU A 1162 -62.52 44.00 110.57
CA GLU A 1162 -61.87 44.32 109.28
C GLU A 1162 -60.78 43.32 108.87
N ARG A 1163 -60.36 42.44 109.79
CA ARG A 1163 -59.29 41.44 109.61
C ARG A 1163 -59.55 40.47 108.45
N THR A 1164 -60.77 39.95 108.28
CA THR A 1164 -61.05 38.88 107.30
C THR A 1164 -60.98 39.40 105.86
N GLU A 1165 -61.54 40.58 105.58
CA GLU A 1165 -61.49 41.21 104.25
C GLU A 1165 -60.05 41.51 103.76
N MET A 1166 -59.07 41.54 104.66
CA MET A 1166 -57.66 41.76 104.31
C MET A 1166 -56.93 40.45 103.99
N GLU A 1167 -57.41 39.28 104.45
CA GLU A 1167 -56.82 37.96 104.13
C GLU A 1167 -57.21 37.49 102.72
N ASP A 1168 -58.46 37.71 102.30
CA ASP A 1168 -58.96 37.35 100.96
C ASP A 1168 -58.18 38.01 99.80
N LYS A 1169 -57.49 39.12 100.08
CA LYS A 1169 -56.69 39.88 99.10
C LYS A 1169 -55.35 39.23 98.75
N PHE A 1170 -54.92 38.18 99.46
CA PHE A 1170 -53.60 37.58 99.28
C PHE A 1170 -53.52 36.68 98.03
N ALA A 1171 -54.56 35.90 97.73
CA ALA A 1171 -54.55 34.96 96.60
C ALA A 1171 -54.49 35.63 95.20
N PRO A 1172 -55.26 36.71 94.91
CA PRO A 1172 -55.16 37.41 93.62
C PRO A 1172 -53.80 38.10 93.41
N LEU A 1173 -53.14 38.51 94.50
CA LEU A 1173 -51.82 39.15 94.45
C LEU A 1173 -50.74 38.15 94.01
N GLU A 1174 -50.81 36.91 94.50
CA GLU A 1174 -49.88 35.84 94.13
C GLU A 1174 -50.05 35.38 92.67
N GLU A 1175 -51.28 35.37 92.13
CA GLU A 1175 -51.52 35.10 90.70
C GLU A 1175 -50.92 36.19 89.79
N GLN A 1176 -51.03 37.47 90.18
CA GLN A 1176 -50.42 38.57 89.44
C GLN A 1176 -48.89 38.44 89.41
N PHE A 1177 -48.26 38.10 90.55
CA PHE A 1177 -46.84 37.80 90.58
C PHE A 1177 -46.47 36.58 89.70
N ALA A 1178 -47.27 35.49 89.69
CA ALA A 1178 -46.99 34.32 88.86
C ALA A 1178 -47.08 34.57 87.34
N ILE A 1179 -47.79 35.62 86.91
CA ILE A 1179 -47.78 36.11 85.51
C ILE A 1179 -46.50 36.90 85.25
N LEU A 1180 -46.11 37.76 86.17
CA LEU A 1180 -44.93 38.61 86.10
C LEU A 1180 -43.60 37.83 86.15
N ASP A 1181 -43.53 36.80 86.99
CA ASP A 1181 -42.42 35.84 87.07
C ASP A 1181 -42.26 35.09 85.73
N LYS A 1182 -43.36 34.84 85.00
CA LYS A 1182 -43.38 34.28 83.63
C LYS A 1182 -43.04 35.28 82.51
N CYS A 1183 -42.89 36.56 82.84
CA CYS A 1183 -42.37 37.60 81.95
C CYS A 1183 -40.92 37.96 82.29
N GLU A 1184 -40.24 37.18 83.15
CA GLU A 1184 -38.83 37.34 83.57
C GLU A 1184 -38.51 38.71 84.19
N VAL A 1185 -39.52 39.38 84.77
CA VAL A 1185 -39.40 40.73 85.33
C VAL A 1185 -38.81 40.68 86.74
N THR A 1186 -37.84 41.54 87.04
CA THR A 1186 -37.15 41.58 88.34
C THR A 1186 -37.71 42.66 89.28
N TYR A 1187 -38.03 42.27 90.52
CA TYR A 1187 -38.55 43.16 91.57
C TYR A 1187 -37.44 43.62 92.52
N LYS A 1188 -37.62 44.79 93.14
CA LYS A 1188 -36.75 45.25 94.23
C LYS A 1188 -36.85 44.28 95.41
N ASN A 1189 -35.71 43.92 96.02
CA ASN A 1189 -35.65 42.95 97.12
C ASN A 1189 -36.68 43.22 98.24
N GLU A 1190 -36.92 44.48 98.62
CA GLU A 1190 -37.92 44.85 99.63
C GLU A 1190 -39.33 44.33 99.31
N VAL A 1191 -39.73 44.32 98.03
CA VAL A 1191 -41.02 43.81 97.56
C VAL A 1191 -41.04 42.28 97.67
N ALA A 1192 -39.95 41.61 97.29
CA ALA A 1192 -39.82 40.16 97.40
C ALA A 1192 -39.82 39.69 98.87
N THR A 1193 -39.08 40.36 99.76
CA THR A 1193 -39.09 40.06 101.20
C THR A 1193 -40.47 40.31 101.80
N ARG A 1194 -41.18 41.38 101.40
CA ARG A 1194 -42.56 41.64 101.83
C ARG A 1194 -43.55 40.61 101.29
N ARG A 1195 -43.40 40.09 100.07
CA ARG A 1195 -44.22 38.98 99.54
C ARG A 1195 -44.04 37.72 100.39
N ILE A 1196 -42.78 37.36 100.70
CA ILE A 1196 -42.45 36.17 101.51
C ILE A 1196 -42.95 36.30 102.96
N ASN A 1197 -42.76 37.46 103.59
CA ASN A 1197 -43.10 37.66 105.00
C ASN A 1197 -44.57 38.01 105.25
N LEU A 1198 -45.38 38.27 104.22
CA LEU A 1198 -46.75 38.80 104.35
C LEU A 1198 -47.63 38.03 105.33
N VAL A 1199 -47.54 36.69 105.31
CA VAL A 1199 -48.31 35.80 106.20
C VAL A 1199 -47.74 35.77 107.63
N SER A 1200 -46.42 35.86 107.78
CA SER A 1200 -45.72 35.95 109.07
C SER A 1200 -46.14 37.21 109.82
N ASP A 1201 -45.99 38.36 109.16
CA ASP A 1201 -46.10 39.67 109.81
C ASP A 1201 -47.57 39.97 110.17
N TRP A 1202 -48.52 39.41 109.41
CA TRP A 1202 -49.94 39.44 109.70
C TRP A 1202 -50.35 38.55 110.91
N ILE A 1203 -49.60 37.49 111.22
CA ILE A 1203 -49.81 36.70 112.44
C ILE A 1203 -49.33 37.49 113.67
N ILE A 1204 -48.16 38.11 113.60
CA ILE A 1204 -47.61 38.96 114.67
C ILE A 1204 -48.58 40.12 114.99
N PHE A 1205 -49.14 40.76 113.96
CA PHE A 1205 -50.17 41.79 114.11
C PHE A 1205 -51.38 41.32 114.93
N LYS A 1206 -51.85 40.08 114.70
CA LYS A 1206 -52.99 39.48 115.41
C LYS A 1206 -52.69 39.19 116.88
N GLU A 1207 -51.45 38.81 117.23
CA GLU A 1207 -51.06 38.65 118.64
C GLU A 1207 -50.99 40.00 119.36
N THR A 1208 -50.45 41.05 118.71
CA THR A 1208 -50.42 42.39 119.34
C THR A 1208 -51.80 42.97 119.61
N LEU A 1209 -52.82 42.60 118.81
CA LEU A 1209 -54.22 42.95 119.04
C LEU A 1209 -54.78 42.33 120.33
N VAL A 1210 -54.56 41.03 120.56
CA VAL A 1210 -55.06 40.32 121.76
C VAL A 1210 -54.43 40.87 123.03
N ASN A 1211 -53.12 41.11 123.02
CA ASN A 1211 -52.39 41.64 124.19
C ASN A 1211 -52.89 43.04 124.63
N CYS A 1212 -53.48 43.83 123.72
CA CYS A 1212 -54.07 45.13 124.06
C CYS A 1212 -55.43 44.99 124.78
N GLU A 1213 -56.19 43.92 124.55
CA GLU A 1213 -57.48 43.69 125.22
C GLU A 1213 -57.29 43.38 126.71
N GLU A 1214 -56.33 42.50 127.05
CA GLU A 1214 -56.04 42.13 128.45
C GLU A 1214 -55.53 43.32 129.27
N ALA A 1215 -54.62 44.11 128.70
CA ALA A 1215 -54.11 45.34 129.33
C ALA A 1215 -55.23 46.35 129.61
N SER A 1216 -56.17 46.51 128.66
CA SER A 1216 -57.32 47.41 128.80
C SER A 1216 -58.24 46.97 129.95
N ARG A 1217 -58.51 45.67 130.11
CA ARG A 1217 -59.33 45.14 131.22
C ARG A 1217 -58.68 45.35 132.59
N LEU A 1218 -57.35 45.24 132.70
CA LEU A 1218 -56.63 45.45 133.96
C LEU A 1218 -56.74 46.90 134.47
N GLN A 1219 -56.74 47.90 133.58
CA GLN A 1219 -56.94 49.29 133.98
C GLN A 1219 -58.35 49.59 134.50
N VAL A 1220 -59.39 48.91 134.00
CA VAL A 1220 -60.78 49.08 134.50
C VAL A 1220 -60.86 48.75 135.99
N TRP A 1221 -60.21 47.66 136.42
CA TRP A 1221 -60.21 47.24 137.83
C TRP A 1221 -59.54 48.27 138.74
N LEU A 1222 -58.37 48.77 138.33
CA LEU A 1222 -57.52 49.65 139.12
C LEU A 1222 -58.13 51.05 139.33
N LEU A 1223 -59.01 51.49 138.40
CA LEU A 1223 -59.75 52.76 138.53
C LEU A 1223 -61.01 52.66 139.41
N ILE A 1224 -61.54 51.46 139.66
CA ILE A 1224 -62.69 51.26 140.56
C ILE A 1224 -62.23 51.28 142.03
N GLU A 1225 -61.05 50.71 142.32
CA GLU A 1225 -60.50 50.65 143.69
C GLU A 1225 -60.02 52.02 144.23
N ILE A 1226 -59.80 53.00 143.34
CA ILE A 1226 -59.47 54.41 143.69
C ILE A 1226 -60.75 55.25 143.92
N ALA A 1227 -61.94 54.72 143.62
CA ALA A 1227 -63.23 55.41 143.70
C ALA A 1227 -64.11 55.00 144.90
N LEU A 1228 -63.55 54.23 145.85
CA LEU A 1228 -64.21 53.71 147.06
C LEU A 1228 -63.51 54.17 148.35
#